data_AF-A0A918WZF6-F1
#
_entry.id   AF-A0A918WZF6-F1
#
_cell.length_a   1.000
_cell.length_b   1.000
_cell.length_c   1.000
_cell.angle_alpha   90.00
_cell.angle_beta   90.00
_cell.angle_gamma   90.00
#
_symmetry.space_group_name_H-M   'P 1'
#
loop_
_entity.id
_entity.type
_entity.pdbx_description
1 polymer ?
#
loop_
_entity_poly.entity_id
_entity_poly.type
_entity_poly.pdbx_seq_one_letter_code
_entity_poly.pdbx_strand_id
1 'polypeptide(L)'
;MLVDFETERLGGALAEGGVTLATEDSLPPDWPLDRQARAFLTTVGLPREAPLMRFDVDGDLPERAKGRQIGSYSFLPGSYAIVLDGRTGRVYVEDAISGTHKLLASDLSSLVHLCELVAMLRPDTGRFDRRTADCGPGAVAAMQRGMLELVADTDPVLLDPADDISTFWRTQMVMRPLAWIARPGDDGLAFDLSGGFLEDEFTTYDIQRYEDESLPALLTHAPTRHFLRTHGLVREARPVSLSELAEPWEDDGQGYGTPPRAEKMISLGGIVEDTELLLEGDTGRLYGWHADDVLIPLNTDVSALAFTAWALPQIRRLDAVHRFTEDDHLTAAATFTELLASVDPFGARPEAENIWPSHVEDVVMEAISAPWTNEERPLRVPYDRPRAESVYGAEGLVTATDFPADLRHAPTRAFLAEVGLPREAPLLRFDLGLQEAGPSGFFRLGSFSYNEKQLILLEGETGRVFATEYWYSGQLTPEELELLASDVSTLSYLTEAVARMRPDSGPYARDRVQCGAHVVEALQEEMLRVVRDCDPRLLQPWEGVSEFWRQQMLVRPLVWIGGPGRDGLLYELDGEVLDADLTDGYGRVYGKTETDLPAALTHTATRRHLLETGLADVDTAFLEMECVELPTVAQVYEREEDPSASFYTEFDYDEEDYPRPDGAEGIVRLGVIVEDGAVLLDGATGRVYGRYMDDGTEYPMNADISAYNLTVWLIGRVRRLSAEGRIGDEHRMLVETLLDTLAMVDPGAYPHPNADVQWHFYLGDDQVEHLAG
;
A
#
# COMPACT_ATOMS: atom_id res chain seq x y z
N MET A 1 -11.40 26.02 -0.45
CA MET A 1 -11.03 26.50 -1.80
C MET A 1 -11.72 25.71 -2.90
N LEU A 2 -11.79 24.37 -2.85
CA LEU A 2 -12.50 23.57 -3.88
C LEU A 2 -14.05 23.56 -3.77
N VAL A 3 -14.62 23.87 -2.59
CA VAL A 3 -16.08 23.78 -2.33
C VAL A 3 -16.90 24.98 -2.89
N ASP A 4 -16.26 26.09 -3.25
CA ASP A 4 -16.95 27.26 -3.87
C ASP A 4 -16.98 27.19 -5.42
N PHE A 5 -16.55 26.07 -6.02
CA PHE A 5 -16.42 25.92 -7.48
C PHE A 5 -17.71 25.54 -8.22
N GLU A 6 -18.74 25.09 -7.50
CA GLU A 6 -20.02 24.76 -8.12
C GLU A 6 -20.85 26.03 -8.33
N THR A 7 -20.96 26.47 -9.59
CA THR A 7 -22.15 27.07 -10.27
C THR A 7 -21.79 28.22 -11.25
N GLU A 8 -20.61 28.85 -11.19
CA GLU A 8 -20.23 29.92 -12.14
C GLU A 8 -19.20 29.49 -13.21
N ARG A 9 -19.75 29.06 -14.37
CA ARG A 9 -19.13 28.96 -15.71
C ARG A 9 -17.77 28.23 -15.81
N LEU A 10 -17.90 26.91 -16.03
CA LEU A 10 -16.87 25.97 -16.51
C LEU A 10 -16.39 26.20 -17.96
N GLY A 11 -17.17 26.88 -18.84
CA GLY A 11 -16.84 27.00 -20.27
C GLY A 11 -15.72 27.98 -20.67
N GLY A 12 -14.81 28.36 -19.76
CA GLY A 12 -13.78 29.38 -20.02
C GLY A 12 -12.47 28.86 -20.61
N ALA A 13 -11.96 27.74 -20.09
CA ALA A 13 -10.61 27.25 -20.42
C ALA A 13 -10.55 26.52 -21.78
N LEU A 14 -11.60 25.76 -22.14
CA LEU A 14 -11.68 25.09 -23.45
C LEU A 14 -12.06 26.03 -24.61
N ALA A 15 -12.53 27.24 -24.32
CA ALA A 15 -12.99 28.18 -25.35
C ALA A 15 -11.87 28.69 -26.27
N GLU A 16 -10.60 28.65 -25.84
CA GLU A 16 -9.46 29.10 -26.65
C GLU A 16 -9.09 28.09 -27.76
N GLY A 17 -9.30 26.79 -27.55
CA GLY A 17 -9.07 25.74 -28.55
C GLY A 17 -10.20 25.58 -29.58
N GLY A 18 -11.38 26.13 -29.27
CA GLY A 18 -12.60 25.99 -30.07
C GLY A 18 -13.32 24.66 -29.84
N VAL A 19 -14.56 24.59 -30.31
CA VAL A 19 -15.42 23.41 -30.21
C VAL A 19 -15.64 22.84 -31.61
N THR A 20 -15.50 21.53 -31.75
CA THR A 20 -15.87 20.77 -32.95
C THR A 20 -17.31 20.31 -32.79
N LEU A 21 -18.18 20.81 -33.67
CA LEU A 21 -19.58 20.38 -33.78
C LEU A 21 -19.71 19.47 -35.00
N ALA A 22 -20.40 18.35 -34.85
CA ALA A 22 -20.79 17.54 -36.00
C ALA A 22 -21.95 18.23 -36.73
N THR A 23 -21.91 18.20 -38.06
CA THR A 23 -23.09 18.48 -38.86
C THR A 23 -23.96 17.22 -38.97
N GLU A 24 -25.28 17.37 -39.12
CA GLU A 24 -26.14 16.18 -39.36
C GLU A 24 -25.73 15.41 -40.62
N ASP A 25 -25.12 16.09 -41.60
CA ASP A 25 -24.63 15.50 -42.84
C ASP A 25 -23.26 14.79 -42.68
N SER A 26 -22.48 15.11 -41.63
CA SER A 26 -21.18 14.47 -41.37
C SER A 26 -21.28 13.22 -40.49
N LEU A 27 -22.37 13.06 -39.73
CA LEU A 27 -22.64 11.84 -38.98
C LEU A 27 -23.16 10.73 -39.92
N PRO A 28 -22.52 9.53 -39.98
CA PRO A 28 -23.01 8.43 -40.79
C PRO A 28 -24.48 8.10 -40.49
N PRO A 29 -25.33 7.99 -41.52
CA PRO A 29 -26.78 7.80 -41.32
C PRO A 29 -27.12 6.43 -40.71
N ASP A 30 -26.20 5.48 -40.79
CA ASP A 30 -26.28 4.13 -40.25
C ASP A 30 -25.57 3.94 -38.90
N TRP A 31 -24.90 4.98 -38.37
CA TRP A 31 -24.35 4.93 -37.02
C TRP A 31 -25.50 4.89 -36.01
N PRO A 32 -25.64 3.82 -35.18
CA PRO A 32 -26.72 3.69 -34.21
C PRO A 32 -26.55 4.63 -33.00
N LEU A 33 -26.28 5.91 -33.22
CA LEU A 33 -26.25 6.95 -32.18
C LEU A 33 -27.64 7.10 -31.57
N ASP A 34 -27.71 7.00 -30.24
CA ASP A 34 -28.89 7.42 -29.51
C ASP A 34 -29.16 8.93 -29.72
N ARG A 35 -30.40 9.34 -29.41
CA ARG A 35 -30.85 10.72 -29.63
C ARG A 35 -30.05 11.73 -28.80
N GLN A 36 -29.61 11.38 -27.60
CA GLN A 36 -28.88 12.25 -26.69
C GLN A 36 -27.44 12.45 -27.18
N ALA A 37 -26.73 11.40 -27.56
CA ALA A 37 -25.39 11.49 -28.12
C ALA A 37 -25.37 12.31 -29.42
N ARG A 38 -26.34 12.05 -30.32
CA ARG A 38 -26.50 12.83 -31.56
C ARG A 38 -26.79 14.31 -31.27
N ALA A 39 -27.69 14.60 -30.33
CA ALA A 39 -27.98 15.97 -29.93
C ALA A 39 -26.75 16.65 -29.31
N PHE A 40 -25.98 15.93 -28.50
CA PHE A 40 -24.76 16.45 -27.88
C PHE A 40 -23.73 16.86 -28.94
N LEU A 41 -23.39 15.97 -29.89
CA LEU A 41 -22.41 16.25 -30.94
C LEU A 41 -22.81 17.40 -31.87
N THR A 42 -24.11 17.61 -32.10
CA THR A 42 -24.62 18.64 -33.02
C THR A 42 -24.91 20.00 -32.35
N THR A 43 -25.10 20.02 -31.03
CA THR A 43 -25.50 21.25 -30.29
C THR A 43 -24.50 21.71 -29.25
N VAL A 44 -23.81 20.79 -28.58
CA VAL A 44 -22.80 21.07 -27.54
C VAL A 44 -21.40 20.94 -28.14
N GLY A 45 -21.14 19.83 -28.84
CA GLY A 45 -19.86 19.53 -29.48
C GLY A 45 -18.80 19.02 -28.49
N LEU A 46 -17.61 18.75 -29.03
CA LEU A 46 -16.42 18.34 -28.27
C LEU A 46 -15.37 19.45 -28.33
N PRO A 47 -14.53 19.62 -27.30
CA PRO A 47 -13.38 20.51 -27.42
C PRO A 47 -12.51 20.04 -28.59
N ARG A 48 -12.03 20.96 -29.44
CA ARG A 48 -11.18 20.58 -30.58
C ARG A 48 -9.88 19.93 -30.11
N GLU A 49 -9.33 20.48 -29.04
CA GLU A 49 -8.13 20.01 -28.38
C GLU A 49 -8.39 19.98 -26.86
N ALA A 50 -7.95 18.90 -26.23
CA ALA A 50 -7.83 18.76 -24.80
C ALA A 50 -6.43 18.22 -24.48
N PRO A 51 -5.94 18.31 -23.24
CA PRO A 51 -4.61 17.79 -22.91
C PRO A 51 -4.48 16.33 -23.32
N LEU A 52 -3.45 16.01 -24.12
CA LEU A 52 -3.21 14.71 -24.76
C LEU A 52 -4.30 14.15 -25.71
N MET A 53 -5.35 14.91 -26.01
CA MET A 53 -6.45 14.47 -26.87
C MET A 53 -6.78 15.48 -27.97
N ARG A 54 -7.12 14.97 -29.15
CA ARG A 54 -7.65 15.77 -30.25
C ARG A 54 -8.96 15.17 -30.70
N PHE A 55 -9.99 16.00 -30.82
CA PHE A 55 -11.31 15.56 -31.29
C PHE A 55 -11.54 16.11 -32.69
N ASP A 56 -11.92 15.20 -33.59
CA ASP A 56 -12.20 15.51 -34.97
C ASP A 56 -13.38 14.66 -35.44
N VAL A 57 -14.57 15.25 -35.32
CA VAL A 57 -15.84 14.58 -35.65
C VAL A 57 -16.19 14.74 -37.15
N ASP A 58 -15.54 15.69 -37.83
CA ASP A 58 -15.81 16.07 -39.23
C ASP A 58 -14.63 15.77 -40.18
N GLY A 59 -13.52 15.25 -39.67
CA GLY A 59 -12.27 15.05 -40.40
C GLY A 59 -12.24 13.87 -41.38
N ASP A 60 -11.19 13.85 -42.20
CA ASP A 60 -10.84 12.78 -43.14
C ASP A 60 -10.31 11.54 -42.38
N LEU A 61 -11.14 10.97 -41.49
CA LEU A 61 -10.82 9.72 -40.82
C LEU A 61 -10.75 8.59 -41.85
N PRO A 62 -9.81 7.63 -41.71
CA PRO A 62 -9.70 6.50 -42.62
C PRO A 62 -11.05 5.77 -42.78
N GLU A 63 -11.38 5.25 -43.97
CA GLU A 63 -12.69 4.59 -44.21
C GLU A 63 -13.04 3.48 -43.22
N ARG A 64 -12.05 2.84 -42.59
CA ARG A 64 -12.24 1.81 -41.55
C ARG A 64 -12.75 2.38 -40.21
N ALA A 65 -12.55 3.67 -39.95
CA ALA A 65 -12.99 4.38 -38.75
C ALA A 65 -14.36 5.06 -38.89
N LYS A 66 -14.93 5.07 -40.11
CA LYS A 66 -16.23 5.67 -40.39
C LYS A 66 -17.32 4.91 -39.63
N GLY A 67 -17.79 5.52 -38.54
CA GLY A 67 -18.97 5.08 -37.80
C GLY A 67 -18.80 4.91 -36.30
N ARG A 68 -17.61 5.16 -35.70
CA ARG A 68 -17.43 5.16 -34.22
C ARG A 68 -16.38 6.14 -33.69
N GLN A 69 -15.35 6.49 -34.46
CA GLN A 69 -14.25 7.34 -33.97
C GLN A 69 -14.66 8.82 -33.91
N ILE A 70 -14.36 9.46 -32.77
CA ILE A 70 -14.63 10.88 -32.48
C ILE A 70 -13.35 11.68 -32.19
N GLY A 71 -12.20 11.02 -32.04
CA GLY A 71 -10.91 11.66 -31.78
C GLY A 71 -9.74 10.67 -31.73
N SER A 72 -8.60 11.15 -31.24
CA SER A 72 -7.39 10.34 -30.99
C SER A 72 -6.55 10.96 -29.88
N TYR A 73 -5.62 10.18 -29.33
CA TYR A 73 -4.54 10.76 -28.54
C TYR A 73 -3.60 11.58 -29.43
N SER A 74 -3.13 12.73 -28.91
CA SER A 74 -2.32 13.69 -29.69
C SER A 74 -0.85 13.32 -29.74
N PHE A 75 -0.34 12.56 -28.75
CA PHE A 75 1.06 12.17 -28.64
C PHE A 75 1.43 10.94 -29.49
N LEU A 76 0.44 10.12 -29.88
CA LEU A 76 0.61 8.98 -30.80
C LEU A 76 -0.55 8.93 -31.81
N PRO A 77 -0.60 9.89 -32.75
CA PRO A 77 -1.68 9.95 -33.71
C PRO A 77 -1.73 8.68 -34.57
N GLY A 78 -2.84 7.95 -34.51
CA GLY A 78 -3.08 6.71 -35.26
C GLY A 78 -2.86 5.42 -34.48
N SER A 79 -2.26 5.46 -33.29
CA SER A 79 -2.13 4.29 -32.41
C SER A 79 -3.30 4.14 -31.46
N TYR A 80 -3.86 5.26 -30.97
CA TYR A 80 -5.00 5.26 -30.04
C TYR A 80 -6.14 6.10 -30.59
N ALA A 81 -7.27 5.46 -30.87
CA ALA A 81 -8.50 6.10 -31.34
C ALA A 81 -9.47 6.30 -30.17
N ILE A 82 -10.11 7.47 -30.11
CA ILE A 82 -11.21 7.70 -29.18
C ILE A 82 -12.51 7.37 -29.91
N VAL A 83 -13.24 6.37 -29.41
CA VAL A 83 -14.42 5.83 -30.06
C VAL A 83 -15.66 5.94 -29.17
N LEU A 84 -16.80 6.23 -29.79
CA LEU A 84 -18.10 6.36 -29.14
C LEU A 84 -18.99 5.16 -29.52
N ASP A 85 -19.43 4.40 -28.51
CA ASP A 85 -20.48 3.41 -28.70
C ASP A 85 -21.82 4.13 -28.82
N GLY A 86 -22.32 4.23 -30.06
CA GLY A 86 -23.57 4.94 -30.31
C GLY A 86 -24.79 4.35 -29.59
N ARG A 87 -24.76 3.08 -29.17
CA ARG A 87 -25.90 2.44 -28.48
C ARG A 87 -25.96 2.77 -27.00
N THR A 88 -24.81 2.90 -26.35
CA THR A 88 -24.70 3.10 -24.90
C THR A 88 -24.32 4.53 -24.53
N GLY A 89 -23.77 5.29 -25.47
CA GLY A 89 -23.20 6.62 -25.23
C GLY A 89 -21.79 6.59 -24.63
N ARG A 90 -21.27 5.41 -24.29
CA ARG A 90 -19.96 5.24 -23.67
C ARG A 90 -18.83 5.57 -24.64
N VAL A 91 -17.77 6.15 -24.09
CA VAL A 91 -16.56 6.52 -24.82
C VAL A 91 -15.43 5.61 -24.39
N TYR A 92 -14.70 5.10 -25.37
CA TYR A 92 -13.56 4.21 -25.15
C TYR A 92 -12.31 4.78 -25.83
N VAL A 93 -11.15 4.41 -25.31
CA VAL A 93 -9.90 4.41 -26.07
C VAL A 93 -9.71 3.03 -26.70
N GLU A 94 -9.43 3.00 -27.98
CA GLU A 94 -9.13 1.79 -28.76
C GLU A 94 -7.67 1.83 -29.18
N ASP A 95 -6.90 0.83 -28.75
CA ASP A 95 -5.55 0.59 -29.24
C ASP A 95 -5.62 -0.08 -30.61
N ALA A 96 -5.09 0.59 -31.64
CA ALA A 96 -5.09 0.12 -33.02
C ALA A 96 -4.24 -1.14 -33.23
N ILE A 97 -3.27 -1.42 -32.33
CA ILE A 97 -2.38 -2.58 -32.42
C ILE A 97 -3.05 -3.80 -31.78
N SER A 98 -3.49 -3.69 -30.52
CA SER A 98 -4.08 -4.81 -29.79
C SER A 98 -5.57 -5.02 -30.07
N GLY A 99 -6.28 -3.98 -30.54
CA GLY A 99 -7.73 -3.97 -30.68
C GLY A 99 -8.47 -3.97 -29.34
N THR A 100 -7.78 -3.68 -28.24
CA THR A 100 -8.39 -3.58 -26.91
C THR A 100 -9.15 -2.26 -26.78
N HIS A 101 -10.26 -2.31 -26.04
CA HIS A 101 -11.08 -1.13 -25.74
C HIS A 101 -11.06 -0.92 -24.23
N LYS A 102 -10.63 0.27 -23.80
CA LYS A 102 -10.68 0.67 -22.39
C LYS A 102 -11.64 1.83 -22.20
N LEU A 103 -12.51 1.75 -21.21
CA LEU A 103 -13.51 2.78 -20.94
C LEU A 103 -12.81 4.09 -20.60
N LEU A 104 -13.10 5.13 -21.38
CA LEU A 104 -12.58 6.47 -21.18
C LEU A 104 -13.61 7.36 -20.50
N ALA A 105 -14.90 7.21 -20.79
CA ALA A 105 -15.97 7.90 -20.08
C ALA A 105 -17.28 7.15 -20.23
N SER A 106 -18.12 7.19 -19.20
CA SER A 106 -19.47 6.62 -19.20
C SER A 106 -20.39 7.31 -20.21
N ASP A 107 -20.15 8.59 -20.51
CA ASP A 107 -20.82 9.33 -21.57
C ASP A 107 -20.02 10.56 -22.07
N LEU A 108 -20.52 11.22 -23.12
CA LEU A 108 -19.92 12.42 -23.72
C LEU A 108 -19.89 13.64 -22.77
N SER A 109 -20.85 13.75 -21.85
CA SER A 109 -20.89 14.84 -20.88
C SER A 109 -19.77 14.67 -19.85
N SER A 110 -19.61 13.46 -19.30
CA SER A 110 -18.50 13.13 -18.41
C SER A 110 -17.16 13.33 -19.11
N LEU A 111 -17.02 12.89 -20.37
CA LEU A 111 -15.81 13.13 -21.17
C LEU A 111 -15.44 14.62 -21.24
N VAL A 112 -16.39 15.49 -21.60
CA VAL A 112 -16.14 16.93 -21.71
C VAL A 112 -15.80 17.53 -20.36
N HIS A 113 -16.51 17.13 -19.30
CA HIS A 113 -16.23 17.63 -17.95
C HIS A 113 -14.83 17.22 -17.48
N LEU A 114 -14.42 15.97 -17.70
CA LEU A 114 -13.07 15.49 -17.37
C LEU A 114 -11.99 16.22 -18.18
N CYS A 115 -12.23 16.49 -19.48
CA CYS A 115 -11.35 17.34 -20.28
C CYS A 115 -11.20 18.75 -19.68
N GLU A 116 -12.30 19.36 -19.19
CA GLU A 116 -12.26 20.65 -18.49
C GLU A 116 -11.44 20.57 -17.19
N LEU A 117 -11.65 19.52 -16.38
CA LEU A 117 -10.91 19.27 -15.15
C LEU A 117 -9.40 19.21 -15.41
N VAL A 118 -8.95 18.48 -16.44
CA VAL A 118 -7.53 18.40 -16.79
C VAL A 118 -7.01 19.72 -17.37
N ALA A 119 -7.81 20.43 -18.17
CA ALA A 119 -7.42 21.74 -18.71
C ALA A 119 -7.22 22.79 -17.62
N MET A 120 -7.97 22.72 -16.52
CA MET A 120 -7.78 23.57 -15.33
C MET A 120 -6.46 23.31 -14.61
N LEU A 121 -5.86 22.12 -14.79
CA LEU A 121 -4.56 21.79 -14.21
C LEU A 121 -3.38 22.36 -15.02
N ARG A 122 -3.61 23.22 -16.00
CA ARG A 122 -2.51 23.88 -16.69
C ARG A 122 -2.08 25.15 -15.94
N PRO A 123 -0.79 25.31 -15.60
CA PRO A 123 -0.30 26.50 -14.89
C PRO A 123 -0.53 27.83 -15.63
N ASP A 124 -0.72 27.79 -16.95
CA ASP A 124 -0.83 28.95 -17.84
C ASP A 124 -2.26 29.49 -18.02
N THR A 125 -3.30 28.74 -17.62
CA THR A 125 -4.72 29.12 -17.85
C THR A 125 -5.32 30.04 -16.78
N GLY A 126 -4.49 30.62 -15.92
CA GLY A 126 -4.81 31.81 -15.09
C GLY A 126 -5.81 31.61 -13.95
N ARG A 127 -6.48 30.47 -13.81
CA ARG A 127 -7.39 30.18 -12.68
C ARG A 127 -6.67 29.69 -11.42
N PHE A 128 -5.47 29.13 -11.58
CA PHE A 128 -4.57 28.74 -10.49
C PHE A 128 -3.19 29.37 -10.73
N ASP A 129 -3.09 30.69 -10.57
CA ASP A 129 -1.82 31.39 -10.70
C ASP A 129 -0.85 30.89 -9.60
N ARG A 130 0.14 30.06 -9.99
CA ARG A 130 1.18 29.51 -9.10
C ARG A 130 1.94 30.60 -8.34
N ARG A 131 1.93 31.85 -8.80
CA ARG A 131 2.55 32.98 -8.09
C ARG A 131 1.77 33.41 -6.85
N THR A 132 0.50 33.02 -6.74
CA THR A 132 -0.39 33.39 -5.63
C THR A 132 -0.94 32.19 -4.86
N ALA A 133 -0.80 30.99 -5.42
CA ALA A 133 -1.27 29.75 -4.79
C ALA A 133 -0.30 29.24 -3.70
N ASP A 134 -0.85 28.46 -2.77
CA ASP A 134 -0.05 27.60 -1.91
C ASP A 134 0.64 26.54 -2.76
N CYS A 135 1.95 26.39 -2.58
CA CYS A 135 2.77 25.37 -3.24
C CYS A 135 3.43 24.49 -2.17
N GLY A 136 3.92 23.33 -2.58
CA GLY A 136 4.59 22.37 -1.69
C GLY A 136 3.85 21.04 -1.59
N PRO A 137 4.43 20.05 -0.89
CA PRO A 137 3.90 18.69 -0.83
C PRO A 137 2.43 18.62 -0.38
N GLY A 138 2.05 19.43 0.62
CA GLY A 138 0.67 19.50 1.10
C GLY A 138 -0.32 20.03 0.06
N ALA A 139 0.09 20.99 -0.77
CA ALA A 139 -0.74 21.51 -1.86
C ALA A 139 -0.93 20.47 -2.97
N VAL A 140 0.15 19.78 -3.34
CA VAL A 140 0.12 18.67 -4.30
C VAL A 140 -0.84 17.58 -3.82
N ALA A 141 -0.66 17.08 -2.59
CA ALA A 141 -1.49 16.02 -2.04
C ALA A 141 -2.98 16.43 -1.92
N ALA A 142 -3.26 17.67 -1.49
CA ALA A 142 -4.62 18.19 -1.42
C ALA A 142 -5.28 18.25 -2.80
N MET A 143 -4.52 18.65 -3.83
CA MET A 143 -5.04 18.73 -5.18
C MET A 143 -5.22 17.36 -5.83
N GLN A 144 -4.28 16.42 -5.66
CA GLN A 144 -4.45 15.04 -6.12
C GLN A 144 -5.73 14.43 -5.54
N ARG A 145 -5.94 14.57 -4.23
CA ARG A 145 -7.17 14.09 -3.57
C ARG A 145 -8.41 14.78 -4.13
N GLY A 146 -8.42 16.11 -4.19
CA GLY A 146 -9.56 16.87 -4.70
C GLY A 146 -9.88 16.55 -6.16
N MET A 147 -8.88 16.33 -7.01
CA MET A 147 -9.09 15.96 -8.40
C MET A 147 -9.66 14.54 -8.53
N LEU A 148 -9.19 13.58 -7.73
CA LEU A 148 -9.77 12.24 -7.70
C LEU A 148 -11.20 12.24 -7.16
N GLU A 149 -11.51 13.06 -6.14
CA GLU A 149 -12.88 13.27 -5.65
C GLU A 149 -13.79 13.83 -6.76
N LEU A 150 -13.32 14.83 -7.52
CA LEU A 150 -14.08 15.37 -8.65
C LEU A 150 -14.30 14.34 -9.78
N VAL A 151 -13.33 13.46 -10.05
CA VAL A 151 -13.54 12.33 -10.96
C VAL A 151 -14.58 11.38 -10.41
N ALA A 152 -14.54 11.08 -9.11
CA ALA A 152 -15.54 10.21 -8.46
C ALA A 152 -16.96 10.78 -8.55
N ASP A 153 -17.11 12.10 -8.39
CA ASP A 153 -18.40 12.78 -8.50
C ASP A 153 -18.90 12.85 -9.95
N THR A 154 -17.98 12.93 -10.92
CA THR A 154 -18.30 13.04 -12.36
C THR A 154 -18.60 11.68 -12.99
N ASP A 155 -17.76 10.69 -12.72
CA ASP A 155 -17.80 9.36 -13.31
C ASP A 155 -17.06 8.35 -12.41
N PRO A 156 -17.71 7.83 -11.36
CA PRO A 156 -17.04 7.02 -10.34
C PRO A 156 -16.49 5.70 -10.87
N VAL A 157 -17.04 5.21 -11.99
CA VAL A 157 -16.55 3.98 -12.63
C VAL A 157 -15.08 4.13 -13.03
N LEU A 158 -14.62 5.33 -13.40
CA LEU A 158 -13.26 5.54 -13.91
C LEU A 158 -12.15 5.40 -12.86
N LEU A 159 -12.50 5.28 -11.58
CA LEU A 159 -11.56 5.04 -10.49
C LEU A 159 -11.43 3.56 -10.12
N ASP A 160 -12.25 2.69 -10.70
CA ASP A 160 -12.14 1.25 -10.52
C ASP A 160 -10.84 0.74 -11.20
N PRO A 161 -10.05 -0.11 -10.52
CA PRO A 161 -8.81 -0.64 -11.05
C PRO A 161 -8.99 -1.74 -12.12
N ALA A 162 -10.21 -2.03 -12.60
CA ALA A 162 -10.43 -3.05 -13.63
C ALA A 162 -9.69 -2.76 -14.96
N ASP A 163 -9.15 -3.82 -15.57
CA ASP A 163 -8.33 -3.76 -16.80
C ASP A 163 -9.08 -3.19 -18.02
N ASP A 164 -10.41 -3.20 -18.01
CA ASP A 164 -11.25 -2.65 -19.08
C ASP A 164 -11.52 -1.15 -18.91
N ILE A 165 -10.88 -0.49 -17.94
CA ILE A 165 -10.99 0.95 -17.67
C ILE A 165 -9.65 1.63 -17.97
N SER A 166 -9.71 2.76 -18.68
CA SER A 166 -8.51 3.50 -19.04
C SER A 166 -7.89 4.15 -17.80
N THR A 167 -6.58 3.97 -17.62
CA THR A 167 -5.81 4.65 -16.57
C THR A 167 -5.64 6.15 -16.84
N PHE A 168 -6.01 6.64 -18.04
CA PHE A 168 -5.76 8.00 -18.51
C PHE A 168 -6.10 9.08 -17.48
N TRP A 169 -7.32 9.09 -16.94
CA TRP A 169 -7.74 10.12 -15.99
C TRP A 169 -7.01 10.03 -14.67
N ARG A 170 -6.81 8.81 -14.13
CA ARG A 170 -6.01 8.61 -12.92
C ARG A 170 -4.62 9.19 -13.12
N THR A 171 -3.95 8.86 -14.22
CA THR A 171 -2.63 9.42 -14.60
C THR A 171 -2.63 10.95 -14.64
N GLN A 172 -3.61 11.56 -15.32
CA GLN A 172 -3.70 13.03 -15.38
C GLN A 172 -3.87 13.65 -13.99
N MET A 173 -4.76 13.10 -13.17
CA MET A 173 -5.14 13.68 -11.87
C MET A 173 -4.07 13.51 -10.80
N VAL A 174 -3.18 12.52 -10.93
CA VAL A 174 -2.12 12.30 -9.95
C VAL A 174 -0.79 12.92 -10.36
N MET A 175 -0.46 12.91 -11.65
CA MET A 175 0.84 13.41 -12.13
C MET A 175 0.86 14.93 -12.35
N ARG A 176 -0.19 15.52 -12.95
CA ARG A 176 -0.18 16.96 -13.22
C ARG A 176 -0.04 17.81 -11.95
N PRO A 177 -0.70 17.47 -10.81
CA PRO A 177 -0.51 18.21 -9.58
C PRO A 177 0.93 18.33 -9.07
N LEU A 178 1.86 17.48 -9.52
CA LEU A 178 3.28 17.64 -9.20
C LEU A 178 3.83 18.99 -9.69
N ALA A 179 3.20 19.60 -10.70
CA ALA A 179 3.46 20.97 -11.12
C ALA A 179 3.14 22.02 -10.05
N TRP A 180 2.75 21.70 -8.82
CA TRP A 180 2.52 22.69 -7.76
C TRP A 180 3.43 22.48 -6.55
N ILE A 181 4.44 21.63 -6.70
CA ILE A 181 5.41 21.39 -5.63
C ILE A 181 6.22 22.64 -5.30
N ALA A 182 6.51 23.47 -6.29
CA ALA A 182 7.37 24.62 -6.16
C ALA A 182 6.72 25.85 -6.78
N ARG A 183 7.08 27.03 -6.26
CA ARG A 183 6.70 28.30 -6.91
C ARG A 183 7.62 28.55 -8.11
N PRO A 184 7.19 29.38 -9.08
CA PRO A 184 8.12 29.96 -10.04
C PRO A 184 9.25 30.66 -9.28
N GLY A 185 10.49 30.44 -9.73
CA GLY A 185 11.67 31.00 -9.08
C GLY A 185 11.73 32.53 -9.15
N ASP A 186 12.27 33.12 -8.08
CA ASP A 186 12.74 34.50 -8.09
C ASP A 186 14.21 34.56 -8.55
N ASP A 187 14.70 35.76 -8.87
CA ASP A 187 16.14 36.02 -9.12
C ASP A 187 16.79 35.24 -10.29
N GLY A 188 15.99 34.78 -11.26
CA GLY A 188 16.51 34.19 -12.51
C GLY A 188 16.68 32.68 -12.49
N LEU A 189 16.09 31.97 -11.51
CA LEU A 189 15.85 30.53 -11.57
C LEU A 189 14.41 30.21 -12.03
N ALA A 190 14.20 29.04 -12.62
CA ALA A 190 12.90 28.55 -13.03
C ALA A 190 12.00 28.20 -11.83
N PHE A 191 12.57 27.64 -10.76
CA PHE A 191 11.85 27.21 -9.56
C PHE A 191 12.43 27.79 -8.29
N ASP A 192 11.52 28.19 -7.39
CA ASP A 192 11.82 28.43 -5.99
C ASP A 192 11.65 27.11 -5.23
N LEU A 193 12.74 26.36 -5.13
CA LEU A 193 12.86 25.13 -4.32
C LEU A 193 13.39 25.46 -2.91
N SER A 194 13.13 26.66 -2.38
CA SER A 194 13.60 27.07 -1.06
C SER A 194 12.94 26.28 0.09
N GLY A 195 13.53 26.40 1.28
CA GLY A 195 12.89 25.95 2.52
C GLY A 195 13.23 24.54 3.00
N GLY A 196 14.29 23.91 2.50
CA GLY A 196 14.63 22.54 2.89
C GLY A 196 13.94 21.47 2.06
N PHE A 197 13.25 21.84 0.97
CA PHE A 197 12.43 20.93 0.18
C PHE A 197 13.19 19.70 -0.32
N LEU A 198 14.36 19.90 -0.93
CA LEU A 198 15.17 18.77 -1.38
C LEU A 198 15.68 17.96 -0.17
N GLU A 199 16.01 18.61 0.94
CA GLU A 199 16.46 17.95 2.17
C GLU A 199 15.37 17.16 2.92
N ASP A 200 14.11 17.53 2.73
CA ASP A 200 12.96 16.82 3.29
C ASP A 200 12.66 15.56 2.45
N GLU A 201 12.79 15.68 1.12
CA GLU A 201 12.49 14.64 0.15
C GLU A 201 13.65 13.64 -0.03
N PHE A 202 14.88 14.14 -0.05
CA PHE A 202 16.11 13.37 -0.25
C PHE A 202 16.96 13.37 1.01
N THR A 203 17.72 12.29 1.25
CA THR A 203 18.66 12.26 2.37
C THR A 203 19.83 13.23 2.11
N THR A 204 20.55 13.62 3.16
CA THR A 204 21.72 14.50 3.01
C THR A 204 22.81 13.88 2.13
N TYR A 205 22.84 12.54 2.00
CA TYR A 205 23.82 11.83 1.16
C TYR A 205 23.47 11.86 -0.33
N ASP A 206 22.21 12.13 -0.65
CA ASP A 206 21.68 12.17 -2.02
C ASP A 206 21.87 13.55 -2.66
N ILE A 207 22.25 14.56 -1.86
CA ILE A 207 22.40 15.94 -2.31
C ILE A 207 23.88 16.34 -2.31
N GLN A 208 24.41 16.65 -3.49
CA GLN A 208 25.75 17.18 -3.65
C GLN A 208 25.73 18.71 -3.70
N ARG A 209 26.18 19.34 -2.61
CA ARG A 209 26.43 20.79 -2.54
C ARG A 209 27.86 21.12 -2.90
N TYR A 210 28.08 22.33 -3.40
CA TYR A 210 29.38 22.79 -3.86
C TYR A 210 29.82 24.04 -3.09
N GLU A 211 31.05 24.02 -2.59
CA GLU A 211 31.72 25.21 -2.09
C GLU A 211 32.13 26.13 -3.25
N ASP A 212 32.22 27.44 -2.99
CA ASP A 212 32.51 28.43 -4.03
C ASP A 212 33.84 28.17 -4.74
N GLU A 213 34.82 27.61 -4.04
CA GLU A 213 36.13 27.21 -4.57
C GLU A 213 36.09 25.94 -5.41
N SER A 214 35.04 25.12 -5.26
CA SER A 214 34.81 23.89 -6.05
C SER A 214 33.95 24.13 -7.28
N LEU A 215 33.34 25.31 -7.40
CA LEU A 215 32.60 25.69 -8.60
C LEU A 215 33.57 26.11 -9.73
N PRO A 216 33.37 25.63 -10.97
CA PRO A 216 34.15 26.07 -12.12
C PRO A 216 34.22 27.59 -12.28
N ALA A 217 35.34 28.08 -12.79
CA ALA A 217 35.53 29.51 -13.06
C ALA A 217 34.60 29.99 -14.20
N LEU A 218 34.28 29.09 -15.13
CA LEU A 218 33.30 29.32 -16.19
C LEU A 218 31.86 29.56 -15.66
N LEU A 219 31.52 29.04 -14.48
CA LEU A 219 30.19 29.22 -13.90
C LEU A 219 30.06 30.62 -13.28
N THR A 220 29.65 31.58 -14.10
CA THR A 220 29.48 32.99 -13.72
C THR A 220 28.01 33.36 -13.44
N HIS A 221 27.07 32.51 -13.82
CA HIS A 221 25.65 32.70 -13.55
C HIS A 221 25.36 32.64 -12.03
N ALA A 222 25.19 33.80 -11.40
CA ALA A 222 25.05 33.93 -9.95
C ALA A 222 23.89 33.10 -9.34
N PRO A 223 22.69 33.02 -9.96
CA PRO A 223 21.60 32.20 -9.44
C PRO A 223 21.95 30.71 -9.39
N THR A 224 22.57 30.17 -10.44
CA THR A 224 23.02 28.77 -10.48
C THR A 224 24.07 28.49 -9.42
N ARG A 225 25.06 29.39 -9.25
CA ARG A 225 26.07 29.25 -8.16
C ARG A 225 25.41 29.20 -6.79
N HIS A 226 24.46 30.10 -6.56
CA HIS A 226 23.74 30.15 -5.28
C HIS A 226 22.95 28.86 -5.02
N PHE A 227 22.26 28.34 -6.05
CA PHE A 227 21.53 27.08 -5.97
C PHE A 227 22.44 25.91 -5.63
N LEU A 228 23.55 25.73 -6.36
CA LEU A 228 24.50 24.62 -6.13
C LEU A 228 25.14 24.65 -4.74
N ARG A 229 25.35 25.85 -4.18
CA ARG A 229 25.89 26.02 -2.83
C ARG A 229 24.86 25.76 -1.74
N THR A 230 23.63 26.23 -1.95
CA THR A 230 22.59 26.22 -0.90
C THR A 230 21.80 24.92 -0.93
N HIS A 231 21.34 24.51 -2.11
CA HIS A 231 20.45 23.37 -2.32
C HIS A 231 21.18 22.16 -2.92
N GLY A 232 22.20 22.36 -3.75
CA GLY A 232 22.94 21.27 -4.38
C GLY A 232 22.19 20.58 -5.53
N LEU A 233 22.76 19.49 -6.04
CA LEU A 233 22.14 18.61 -7.05
C LEU A 233 21.85 17.24 -6.45
N VAL A 234 20.76 16.61 -6.90
CA VAL A 234 20.43 15.22 -6.56
C VAL A 234 21.41 14.28 -7.28
N ARG A 235 22.12 13.42 -6.54
CA ARG A 235 23.16 12.51 -7.04
C ARG A 235 22.58 11.39 -7.91
N GLU A 236 21.42 10.86 -7.55
CA GLU A 236 20.74 9.80 -8.30
C GLU A 236 20.34 10.26 -9.72
N ALA A 237 20.29 11.57 -9.99
CA ALA A 237 20.07 12.11 -11.34
C ALA A 237 21.27 11.91 -12.30
N ARG A 238 22.36 11.27 -11.85
CA ARG A 238 23.60 10.97 -12.58
C ARG A 238 24.51 12.15 -13.03
N PRO A 239 24.52 13.37 -12.45
CA PRO A 239 25.65 14.27 -12.68
C PRO A 239 26.70 14.16 -11.56
N VAL A 240 27.91 13.69 -11.89
CA VAL A 240 28.93 13.31 -10.88
C VAL A 240 30.20 14.18 -10.93
N SER A 241 30.32 15.12 -11.88
CA SER A 241 31.46 16.04 -11.93
C SER A 241 31.10 17.40 -12.54
N LEU A 242 31.61 18.49 -11.97
CA LEU A 242 31.59 19.82 -12.60
C LEU A 242 32.91 20.03 -13.34
N SER A 243 33.02 19.52 -14.56
CA SER A 243 34.25 19.59 -15.35
C SER A 243 34.15 20.65 -16.46
N GLU A 244 35.08 21.60 -16.51
CA GLU A 244 35.15 22.57 -17.62
C GLU A 244 35.56 21.87 -18.93
N LEU A 245 34.83 22.12 -20.02
CA LEU A 245 35.11 21.52 -21.33
C LEU A 245 36.22 22.23 -22.13
N ALA A 246 37.01 23.09 -21.48
CA ALA A 246 37.98 23.95 -22.15
C ALA A 246 39.27 23.21 -22.59
N GLU A 247 39.51 21.99 -22.12
CA GLU A 247 40.53 21.12 -22.70
C GLU A 247 39.94 20.42 -23.94
N PRO A 248 40.72 20.22 -25.03
CA PRO A 248 40.19 19.54 -26.21
C PRO A 248 39.59 18.22 -25.75
N TRP A 249 38.29 18.03 -25.99
CA TRP A 249 37.57 16.79 -25.76
C TRP A 249 38.37 15.69 -26.46
N GLU A 250 39.31 15.06 -25.74
CA GLU A 250 40.13 14.01 -26.29
C GLU A 250 39.15 12.90 -26.61
N ASP A 251 39.03 12.57 -27.89
CA ASP A 251 38.24 11.46 -28.40
C ASP A 251 38.52 10.23 -27.53
N ASP A 252 37.64 10.00 -26.57
CA ASP A 252 37.70 8.91 -25.60
C ASP A 252 37.34 7.57 -26.25
N GLY A 253 37.20 7.57 -27.58
CA GLY A 253 36.81 6.44 -28.40
C GLY A 253 35.30 6.32 -28.57
N GLN A 254 34.49 7.23 -28.02
CA GLN A 254 33.04 7.23 -28.19
C GLN A 254 32.56 8.07 -29.39
N GLY A 255 33.45 8.82 -30.05
CA GLY A 255 33.15 9.45 -31.33
C GLY A 255 32.32 10.74 -31.29
N TYR A 256 32.10 11.33 -30.11
CA TYR A 256 31.44 12.65 -30.01
C TYR A 256 32.31 13.76 -30.61
N GLY A 257 31.70 14.64 -31.40
CA GLY A 257 32.30 15.91 -31.76
C GLY A 257 32.32 16.90 -30.59
N THR A 258 33.05 17.99 -30.76
CA THR A 258 33.08 19.08 -29.79
C THR A 258 31.78 19.88 -29.87
N PRO A 259 31.03 20.08 -28.77
CA PRO A 259 29.79 20.84 -28.79
C PRO A 259 30.04 22.29 -29.21
N PRO A 260 29.10 22.93 -29.92
CA PRO A 260 29.19 24.36 -30.20
C PRO A 260 29.35 25.16 -28.90
N ARG A 261 30.30 26.11 -28.90
CA ARG A 261 30.60 26.97 -27.73
C ARG A 261 31.13 26.19 -26.53
N ALA A 262 31.83 25.07 -26.74
CA ALA A 262 32.46 24.28 -25.69
C ALA A 262 33.26 25.11 -24.68
N GLU A 263 33.86 26.24 -25.10
CA GLU A 263 34.57 27.18 -24.22
C GLU A 263 33.69 27.85 -23.14
N LYS A 264 32.38 27.65 -23.19
CA LYS A 264 31.39 28.14 -22.21
C LYS A 264 30.66 27.03 -21.47
N MET A 265 30.93 25.77 -21.81
CA MET A 265 30.17 24.63 -21.33
C MET A 265 30.91 23.93 -20.19
N ILE A 266 30.13 23.47 -19.22
CA ILE A 266 30.56 22.66 -18.09
C ILE A 266 29.84 21.32 -18.23
N SER A 267 30.58 20.22 -18.33
CA SER A 267 30.00 18.88 -18.29
C SER A 267 29.52 18.60 -16.87
N LEU A 268 28.31 18.05 -16.78
CA LEU A 268 27.73 17.53 -15.56
C LEU A 268 27.80 15.99 -15.51
N GLY A 269 27.98 15.31 -16.64
CA GLY A 269 27.99 13.85 -16.79
C GLY A 269 26.91 13.34 -17.75
N GLY A 270 26.92 12.03 -18.04
CA GLY A 270 25.92 11.39 -18.90
C GLY A 270 24.56 11.20 -18.21
N ILE A 271 23.46 11.44 -18.93
CA ILE A 271 22.09 11.24 -18.40
C ILE A 271 21.51 9.91 -18.88
N VAL A 272 21.51 9.71 -20.20
CA VAL A 272 21.06 8.48 -20.88
C VAL A 272 22.19 7.99 -21.79
N GLU A 273 22.03 6.78 -22.35
CA GLU A 273 22.95 6.30 -23.37
C GLU A 273 23.11 7.38 -24.46
N ASP A 274 24.36 7.64 -24.83
CA ASP A 274 24.71 8.56 -25.88
C ASP A 274 24.38 10.06 -25.69
N THR A 275 24.08 10.50 -24.46
CA THR A 275 23.79 11.91 -24.14
C THR A 275 24.55 12.44 -22.92
N GLU A 276 25.38 13.47 -23.14
CA GLU A 276 26.08 14.21 -22.09
C GLU A 276 25.28 15.45 -21.65
N LEU A 277 25.16 15.68 -20.34
CA LEU A 277 24.56 16.90 -19.78
C LEU A 277 25.57 18.04 -19.72
N LEU A 278 25.25 19.14 -20.37
CA LEU A 278 26.07 20.34 -20.43
C LEU A 278 25.37 21.53 -19.79
N LEU A 279 26.12 22.31 -19.01
CA LEU A 279 25.70 23.56 -18.38
C LEU A 279 26.43 24.74 -19.03
N GLU A 280 25.70 25.70 -19.59
CA GLU A 280 26.26 26.94 -20.11
C GLU A 280 26.57 27.90 -18.95
N GLY A 281 27.85 28.16 -18.68
CA GLY A 281 28.30 28.81 -17.45
C GLY A 281 27.86 30.27 -17.26
N ASP A 282 27.57 31.02 -18.34
CA ASP A 282 27.15 32.43 -18.27
C ASP A 282 25.63 32.61 -18.15
N THR A 283 24.83 31.66 -18.63
CA THR A 283 23.36 31.72 -18.58
C THR A 283 22.73 30.75 -17.57
N GLY A 284 23.48 29.73 -17.14
CA GLY A 284 22.97 28.66 -16.28
C GLY A 284 22.07 27.65 -17.00
N ARG A 285 21.93 27.74 -18.33
CA ARG A 285 21.07 26.84 -19.13
C ARG A 285 21.66 25.45 -19.28
N LEU A 286 20.79 24.46 -19.34
CA LEU A 286 21.16 23.06 -19.51
C LEU A 286 20.81 22.55 -20.90
N TYR A 287 21.74 21.78 -21.44
CA TYR A 287 21.66 21.16 -22.75
C TYR A 287 22.03 19.68 -22.65
N GLY A 288 21.43 18.84 -23.48
CA GLY A 288 21.97 17.52 -23.78
C GLY A 288 22.80 17.57 -25.06
N TRP A 289 23.97 16.96 -25.04
CA TRP A 289 24.84 16.76 -26.19
C TRP A 289 24.78 15.31 -26.62
N HIS A 290 24.11 15.06 -27.75
CA HIS A 290 23.89 13.71 -28.29
C HIS A 290 25.06 13.27 -29.19
N ALA A 291 25.26 11.95 -29.33
CA ALA A 291 26.29 11.34 -30.19
C ALA A 291 26.26 11.78 -31.66
N ASP A 292 25.12 12.24 -32.15
CA ASP A 292 24.95 12.76 -33.53
C ASP A 292 25.37 14.23 -33.71
N ASP A 293 26.17 14.76 -32.78
CA ASP A 293 26.62 16.15 -32.75
C ASP A 293 25.47 17.18 -32.66
N VAL A 294 24.40 16.84 -31.95
CA VAL A 294 23.23 17.72 -31.75
C VAL A 294 23.18 18.22 -30.32
N LEU A 295 23.18 19.55 -30.18
CA LEU A 295 22.99 20.24 -28.90
C LEU A 295 21.51 20.57 -28.71
N ILE A 296 20.90 19.95 -27.70
CA ILE A 296 19.45 19.97 -27.50
C ILE A 296 19.14 20.71 -26.19
N PRO A 297 18.28 21.75 -26.19
CA PRO A 297 17.84 22.39 -24.95
C PRO A 297 17.18 21.38 -24.01
N LEU A 298 17.67 21.25 -22.78
CA LEU A 298 17.16 20.27 -21.82
C LEU A 298 16.36 20.92 -20.70
N ASN A 299 16.93 21.92 -20.03
CA ASN A 299 16.28 22.61 -18.92
C ASN A 299 16.67 24.09 -18.87
N THR A 300 15.75 24.95 -18.39
CA THR A 300 16.01 26.39 -18.22
C THR A 300 17.24 26.63 -17.35
N ASP A 301 17.38 25.87 -16.24
CA ASP A 301 18.50 25.91 -15.32
C ASP A 301 18.52 24.69 -14.36
N VAL A 302 19.47 24.67 -13.42
CA VAL A 302 19.66 23.61 -12.42
C VAL A 302 18.49 23.41 -11.46
N SER A 303 17.64 24.43 -11.23
CA SER A 303 16.43 24.26 -10.41
C SER A 303 15.37 23.45 -11.16
N ALA A 304 15.28 23.63 -12.49
CA ALA A 304 14.41 22.82 -13.33
C ALA A 304 14.90 21.38 -13.45
N LEU A 305 16.21 21.18 -13.54
CA LEU A 305 16.80 19.84 -13.46
C LEU A 305 16.49 19.16 -12.13
N ALA A 306 16.63 19.88 -11.00
CA ALA A 306 16.31 19.35 -9.69
C ALA A 306 14.82 18.98 -9.56
N PHE A 307 13.92 19.79 -10.14
CA PHE A 307 12.50 19.43 -10.24
C PHE A 307 12.29 18.14 -11.05
N THR A 308 12.92 17.99 -12.21
CA THR A 308 12.80 16.77 -13.04
C THR A 308 13.31 15.55 -12.29
N ALA A 309 14.48 15.65 -11.66
CA ALA A 309 15.07 14.61 -10.83
C ALA A 309 14.17 14.22 -9.66
N TRP A 310 13.50 15.20 -9.04
CA TRP A 310 12.51 14.95 -8.00
C TRP A 310 11.24 14.27 -8.53
N ALA A 311 10.71 14.73 -9.67
CA ALA A 311 9.43 14.25 -10.18
C ALA A 311 9.49 12.78 -10.64
N LEU A 312 10.65 12.31 -11.12
CA LEU A 312 10.84 10.92 -11.58
C LEU A 312 10.52 9.88 -10.50
N PRO A 313 11.14 9.87 -9.30
CA PRO A 313 10.74 8.99 -8.20
C PRO A 313 9.28 9.15 -7.78
N GLN A 314 8.68 10.34 -7.91
CA GLN A 314 7.26 10.52 -7.57
C GLN A 314 6.36 9.75 -8.52
N ILE A 315 6.67 9.69 -9.82
CA ILE A 315 5.89 8.91 -10.78
C ILE A 315 5.88 7.45 -10.39
N ARG A 316 7.05 6.91 -9.99
CA ARG A 316 7.16 5.52 -9.53
C ARG A 316 6.28 5.25 -8.31
N ARG A 317 6.30 6.17 -7.34
CA ARG A 317 5.45 6.08 -6.13
C ARG A 317 3.96 6.16 -6.49
N LEU A 318 3.59 7.09 -7.35
CA LEU A 318 2.21 7.23 -7.82
C LEU A 318 1.77 5.99 -8.61
N ASP A 319 2.65 5.41 -9.40
CA ASP A 319 2.35 4.20 -10.17
C ASP A 319 2.17 2.98 -9.28
N ALA A 320 2.97 2.83 -8.22
CA ALA A 320 2.77 1.78 -7.23
C ALA A 320 1.36 1.82 -6.61
N VAL A 321 0.82 3.02 -6.39
CA VAL A 321 -0.53 3.21 -5.82
C VAL A 321 -1.62 3.10 -6.88
N HIS A 322 -1.41 3.71 -8.05
CA HIS A 322 -2.46 3.95 -9.04
C HIS A 322 -2.38 3.07 -10.29
N ARG A 323 -1.31 2.26 -10.43
CA ARG A 323 -1.09 1.26 -11.49
C ARG A 323 -1.37 1.78 -12.89
N PHE A 324 -0.80 2.91 -13.26
CA PHE A 324 -1.05 3.49 -14.57
C PHE A 324 -0.09 3.02 -15.66
N THR A 325 1.02 2.35 -15.32
CA THR A 325 2.00 1.89 -16.33
C THR A 325 1.93 0.42 -16.69
N GLU A 326 1.33 -0.44 -15.85
CA GLU A 326 1.03 -1.83 -16.20
C GLU A 326 0.16 -1.92 -17.48
N ASP A 327 -0.62 -0.86 -17.70
CA ASP A 327 -1.71 -0.83 -18.67
C ASP A 327 -1.53 0.15 -19.84
N ASP A 328 -0.83 1.28 -19.61
CA ASP A 328 -0.64 2.37 -20.57
C ASP A 328 0.53 3.29 -20.18
N HIS A 329 1.75 2.74 -20.20
CA HIS A 329 2.98 3.48 -19.89
C HIS A 329 3.20 4.70 -20.82
N LEU A 330 2.68 4.64 -22.04
CA LEU A 330 2.75 5.73 -23.03
C LEU A 330 1.95 6.95 -22.59
N THR A 331 0.76 6.76 -22.00
CA THR A 331 0.00 7.86 -21.39
C THR A 331 0.75 8.47 -20.20
N ALA A 332 1.43 7.66 -19.37
CA ALA A 332 2.25 8.17 -18.27
C ALA A 332 3.43 9.02 -18.78
N ALA A 333 4.16 8.51 -19.78
CA ALA A 333 5.25 9.22 -20.44
C ALA A 333 4.79 10.55 -21.08
N ALA A 334 3.67 10.54 -21.79
CA ALA A 334 3.11 11.74 -22.40
C ALA A 334 2.64 12.76 -21.36
N THR A 335 2.03 12.29 -20.27
CA THR A 335 1.62 13.14 -19.13
C THR A 335 2.82 13.75 -18.44
N PHE A 336 3.89 12.98 -18.26
CA PHE A 336 5.14 13.47 -17.68
C PHE A 336 5.80 14.52 -18.58
N THR A 337 5.82 14.28 -19.89
CA THR A 337 6.33 15.23 -20.87
C THR A 337 5.55 16.54 -20.82
N GLU A 338 4.22 16.49 -20.78
CA GLU A 338 3.40 17.70 -20.62
C GLU A 338 3.61 18.37 -19.26
N LEU A 339 3.79 17.61 -18.18
CA LEU A 339 4.15 18.13 -16.87
C LEU A 339 5.45 18.93 -16.95
N LEU A 340 6.54 18.34 -17.45
CA LEU A 340 7.83 19.01 -17.62
C LEU A 340 7.70 20.25 -18.51
N ALA A 341 6.99 20.15 -19.63
CA ALA A 341 6.76 21.26 -20.55
C ALA A 341 5.97 22.41 -19.92
N SER A 342 5.02 22.09 -19.04
CA SER A 342 4.19 23.10 -18.36
C SER A 342 4.96 23.91 -17.33
N VAL A 343 6.04 23.34 -16.78
CA VAL A 343 6.82 23.96 -15.71
C VAL A 343 8.15 24.52 -16.21
N ASP A 344 8.72 23.93 -17.25
CA ASP A 344 9.94 24.37 -17.93
C ASP A 344 9.77 24.36 -19.47
N PRO A 345 9.12 25.39 -20.04
CA PRO A 345 8.88 25.47 -21.47
C PRO A 345 10.15 25.55 -22.32
N PHE A 346 11.32 25.87 -21.74
CA PHE A 346 12.58 25.93 -22.47
C PHE A 346 13.04 24.53 -22.91
N GLY A 347 12.97 23.56 -21.99
CA GLY A 347 13.29 22.15 -22.25
C GLY A 347 12.30 21.42 -23.16
N ALA A 348 11.14 22.05 -23.44
CA ALA A 348 10.04 21.46 -24.19
C ALA A 348 9.80 22.11 -25.57
N ARG A 349 10.73 22.94 -26.08
CA ARG A 349 10.55 23.62 -27.38
C ARG A 349 10.63 22.65 -28.57
N PRO A 350 9.59 22.53 -29.42
CA PRO A 350 9.51 21.54 -30.50
C PRO A 350 10.46 21.78 -31.70
N GLU A 351 11.33 22.79 -31.65
CA GLU A 351 12.16 23.21 -32.80
C GLU A 351 13.46 22.39 -32.94
N ALA A 352 13.79 21.58 -31.94
CA ALA A 352 14.80 20.54 -31.99
C ALA A 352 14.12 19.23 -31.55
N GLU A 353 14.61 18.08 -32.02
CA GLU A 353 14.25 16.77 -31.48
C GLU A 353 14.63 16.76 -29.99
N ASN A 354 13.71 17.21 -29.12
CA ASN A 354 13.99 17.33 -27.69
C ASN A 354 14.20 15.94 -27.10
N ILE A 355 15.24 15.82 -26.26
CA ILE A 355 15.61 14.57 -25.59
C ILE A 355 14.48 14.05 -24.71
N TRP A 356 13.74 14.94 -24.03
CA TRP A 356 12.65 14.53 -23.17
C TRP A 356 11.55 13.80 -23.96
N PRO A 357 10.86 14.36 -24.98
CA PRO A 357 9.88 13.59 -25.76
C PRO A 357 10.38 12.27 -26.36
N SER A 358 11.66 12.15 -26.74
CA SER A 358 12.21 10.93 -27.34
C SER A 358 12.70 9.88 -26.34
N HIS A 359 13.10 10.29 -25.13
CA HIS A 359 13.65 9.39 -24.10
C HIS A 359 12.83 9.38 -22.81
N VAL A 360 11.76 10.18 -22.68
CA VAL A 360 10.88 10.16 -21.50
C VAL A 360 10.22 8.81 -21.35
N GLU A 361 9.88 8.13 -22.45
CA GLU A 361 9.42 6.74 -22.36
C GLU A 361 10.48 5.86 -21.69
N ASP A 362 11.71 5.85 -22.21
CA ASP A 362 12.80 5.06 -21.64
C ASP A 362 13.15 5.46 -20.20
N VAL A 363 13.15 6.75 -19.88
CA VAL A 363 13.44 7.27 -18.53
C VAL A 363 12.30 6.98 -17.56
N VAL A 364 11.04 7.10 -17.99
CA VAL A 364 9.88 6.72 -17.15
C VAL A 364 9.84 5.21 -16.96
N MET A 365 10.18 4.42 -17.99
CA MET A 365 10.25 2.96 -17.91
C MET A 365 11.45 2.48 -17.08
N GLU A 366 12.63 3.07 -17.24
CA GLU A 366 13.81 2.80 -16.42
C GLU A 366 13.55 3.21 -14.98
N ALA A 367 12.96 4.40 -14.77
CA ALA A 367 12.49 4.83 -13.47
C ALA A 367 11.57 3.75 -12.93
N ILE A 368 10.40 3.48 -13.48
CA ILE A 368 9.45 2.53 -12.90
C ILE A 368 10.03 1.13 -12.69
N SER A 369 10.78 0.60 -13.68
CA SER A 369 11.30 -0.77 -13.67
C SER A 369 12.54 -0.98 -12.80
N ALA A 370 13.22 0.08 -12.36
CA ALA A 370 14.36 -0.08 -11.47
C ALA A 370 13.92 -0.79 -10.17
N PRO A 371 14.78 -1.57 -9.49
CA PRO A 371 14.48 -1.96 -8.12
C PRO A 371 14.35 -0.68 -7.26
N TRP A 372 13.46 -0.67 -6.25
CA TRP A 372 13.51 0.43 -5.28
C TRP A 372 14.88 0.39 -4.64
N THR A 373 15.64 1.48 -4.76
CA THR A 373 16.88 1.59 -4.01
C THR A 373 16.53 1.76 -2.54
N ASN A 374 17.44 1.35 -1.65
CA ASN A 374 17.26 1.53 -0.21
C ASN A 374 17.07 3.02 0.19
N GLU A 375 17.25 3.98 -0.72
CA GLU A 375 17.27 5.42 -0.49
C GLU A 375 15.94 6.13 -0.86
N GLU A 376 15.05 5.52 -1.65
CA GLU A 376 13.77 6.14 -2.05
C GLU A 376 12.74 6.19 -0.88
N ARG A 377 12.25 7.39 -0.54
CA ARG A 377 11.25 7.63 0.53
C ARG A 377 9.80 7.61 0.01
N PRO A 378 8.86 6.87 0.63
CA PRO A 378 7.43 6.87 0.23
C PRO A 378 6.71 8.22 0.42
N LEU A 379 5.63 8.44 -0.34
CA LEU A 379 4.77 9.63 -0.28
C LEU A 379 4.14 9.77 1.13
N ARG A 380 4.64 10.73 1.92
CA ARG A 380 4.20 10.91 3.31
C ARG A 380 2.84 11.59 3.39
N VAL A 381 1.83 10.87 3.88
CA VAL A 381 0.75 11.51 4.66
C VAL A 381 1.36 11.84 6.03
N PRO A 382 1.42 13.12 6.46
CA PRO A 382 2.01 13.47 7.75
C PRO A 382 1.29 12.71 8.88
N TYR A 383 2.05 11.97 9.68
CA TYR A 383 1.55 11.36 10.92
C TYR A 383 1.78 12.38 12.04
N ASP A 384 0.73 13.08 12.44
CA ASP A 384 0.81 14.14 13.44
C ASP A 384 0.28 13.70 14.81
N ARG A 385 0.57 14.53 15.82
CA ARG A 385 0.16 14.27 17.20
C ARG A 385 -1.36 14.17 17.37
N PRO A 386 -2.20 15.07 16.81
CA PRO A 386 -3.66 14.94 16.89
C PRO A 386 -4.18 13.60 16.36
N ARG A 387 -3.63 13.11 15.24
CA ARG A 387 -3.98 11.79 14.72
C ARG A 387 -3.59 10.68 15.68
N ALA A 388 -2.35 10.69 16.18
CA ALA A 388 -1.87 9.71 17.16
C ALA A 388 -2.74 9.68 18.43
N GLU A 389 -3.07 10.86 18.97
CA GLU A 389 -3.91 11.02 20.15
C GLU A 389 -5.36 10.57 19.91
N SER A 390 -5.86 10.65 18.67
CA SER A 390 -7.21 10.17 18.33
C SER A 390 -7.35 8.65 18.41
N VAL A 391 -6.24 7.92 18.25
CA VAL A 391 -6.21 6.45 18.23
C VAL A 391 -5.78 5.90 19.59
N TYR A 392 -4.69 6.41 20.14
CA TYR A 392 -4.06 5.86 21.35
C TYR A 392 -4.33 6.68 22.62
N GLY A 393 -4.88 7.89 22.47
CA GLY A 393 -5.00 8.85 23.56
C GLY A 393 -3.65 9.48 23.94
N ALA A 394 -3.68 10.70 24.49
CA ALA A 394 -2.45 11.41 24.85
C ALA A 394 -1.59 10.68 25.92
N GLU A 395 -2.22 9.97 26.86
CA GLU A 395 -1.50 9.17 27.88
C GLU A 395 -0.94 7.86 27.33
N GLY A 396 -1.47 7.40 26.18
CA GLY A 396 -1.03 6.22 25.47
C GLY A 396 0.18 6.46 24.57
N LEU A 397 0.73 7.68 24.52
CA LEU A 397 1.93 8.00 23.73
C LEU A 397 3.17 8.12 24.63
N VAL A 398 4.31 7.67 24.12
CA VAL A 398 5.65 7.85 24.70
C VAL A 398 6.45 8.83 23.84
N THR A 399 7.07 9.82 24.47
CA THR A 399 7.91 10.83 23.81
C THR A 399 9.31 10.84 24.42
N ALA A 400 10.30 11.28 23.65
CA ALA A 400 11.68 11.41 24.11
C ALA A 400 12.14 12.88 24.05
N THR A 401 12.77 13.35 25.12
CA THR A 401 13.37 14.70 25.19
C THR A 401 14.89 14.68 25.17
N ASP A 402 15.49 13.56 25.64
CA ASP A 402 16.92 13.36 25.69
C ASP A 402 17.32 12.31 24.65
N PHE A 403 18.15 12.71 23.69
CA PHE A 403 18.58 11.85 22.59
C PHE A 403 20.08 11.54 22.69
N PRO A 404 20.49 10.28 22.43
CA PRO A 404 21.90 9.94 22.28
C PRO A 404 22.56 10.79 21.18
N ALA A 405 23.84 11.14 21.36
CA ALA A 405 24.57 11.95 20.38
C ALA A 405 24.69 11.28 19.00
N ASP A 406 24.63 9.95 18.96
CA ASP A 406 24.74 9.17 17.73
C ASP A 406 23.39 8.92 17.03
N LEU A 407 22.27 9.32 17.63
CA LEU A 407 20.98 9.43 16.93
C LEU A 407 20.95 10.73 16.11
N ARG A 408 21.54 10.70 14.92
CA ARG A 408 21.75 11.89 14.06
C ARG A 408 20.58 12.20 13.14
N HIS A 409 19.68 11.24 12.93
CA HIS A 409 18.51 11.44 12.07
C HIS A 409 17.52 12.45 12.67
N ALA A 410 17.61 13.71 12.22
CA ALA A 410 16.83 14.83 12.74
C ALA A 410 15.30 14.63 12.66
N PRO A 411 14.72 14.08 11.56
CA PRO A 411 13.28 13.81 11.49
C PRO A 411 12.80 12.84 12.58
N THR A 412 13.57 11.78 12.87
CA THR A 412 13.23 10.84 13.95
C THR A 412 13.23 11.54 15.31
N ARG A 413 14.23 12.39 15.59
CA ARG A 413 14.26 13.15 16.84
C ARG A 413 13.07 14.09 16.99
N ALA A 414 12.73 14.82 15.93
CA ALA A 414 11.57 15.71 15.93
C ALA A 414 10.28 14.92 16.17
N PHE A 415 10.08 13.81 15.44
CA PHE A 415 8.91 12.95 15.60
C PHE A 415 8.78 12.40 17.03
N LEU A 416 9.85 11.82 17.59
CA LEU A 416 9.84 11.28 18.95
C LEU A 416 9.63 12.35 20.03
N ALA A 417 10.03 13.59 19.79
CA ALA A 417 9.83 14.70 20.73
C ALA A 417 8.42 15.29 20.65
N GLU A 418 7.90 15.49 19.44
CA GLU A 418 6.68 16.25 19.19
C GLU A 418 5.43 15.38 19.12
N VAL A 419 5.53 14.22 18.47
CA VAL A 419 4.44 13.27 18.22
C VAL A 419 4.50 12.10 19.21
N GLY A 420 5.62 11.39 19.24
CA GLY A 420 5.82 10.18 20.04
C GLY A 420 5.34 8.89 19.35
N LEU A 421 5.63 7.76 19.98
CA LEU A 421 5.14 6.42 19.59
C LEU A 421 4.01 5.98 20.52
N PRO A 422 3.08 5.10 20.10
CA PRO A 422 2.16 4.46 21.04
C PRO A 422 2.95 3.66 22.07
N ARG A 423 2.58 3.70 23.35
CA ARG A 423 3.20 2.89 24.41
C ARG A 423 2.95 1.41 24.15
N GLU A 424 1.75 1.10 23.71
CA GLU A 424 1.31 -0.25 23.36
C GLU A 424 0.62 -0.17 22.00
N ALA A 425 1.11 -0.99 21.09
CA ALA A 425 0.50 -1.28 19.80
C ALA A 425 0.28 -2.81 19.71
N PRO A 426 -0.59 -3.26 18.80
CA PRO A 426 -0.59 -4.62 18.29
C PRO A 426 0.77 -5.33 18.31
N LEU A 427 0.99 -6.26 19.26
CA LEU A 427 2.23 -7.02 19.48
C LEU A 427 3.52 -6.23 19.76
N LEU A 428 3.48 -4.90 19.78
CA LEU A 428 4.66 -4.05 19.98
C LEU A 428 4.48 -3.20 21.24
N ARG A 429 5.53 -3.09 22.04
CA ARG A 429 5.58 -2.23 23.22
C ARG A 429 6.75 -1.28 23.12
N PHE A 430 6.47 0.01 23.28
CA PHE A 430 7.48 1.06 23.20
C PHE A 430 7.72 1.69 24.56
N ASP A 431 8.99 1.73 24.97
CA ASP A 431 9.44 2.30 26.24
C ASP A 431 10.42 3.47 26.04
N LEU A 432 10.91 3.69 24.82
CA LEU A 432 11.87 4.74 24.43
C LEU A 432 13.09 4.83 25.36
N GLY A 433 13.62 3.68 25.78
CA GLY A 433 14.87 3.64 26.53
C GLY A 433 16.04 4.29 25.77
N LEU A 434 16.00 4.27 24.43
CA LEU A 434 17.03 4.79 23.50
C LEU A 434 18.47 4.44 23.92
N GLN A 435 18.63 3.29 24.56
CA GLN A 435 19.93 2.73 24.91
C GLN A 435 20.49 2.07 23.66
N GLU A 436 21.79 2.24 23.41
CA GLU A 436 22.46 1.54 22.31
C GLU A 436 22.31 0.03 22.51
N ALA A 437 21.79 -0.65 21.49
CA ALA A 437 21.48 -2.07 21.52
C ALA A 437 21.78 -2.69 20.15
N GLY A 438 22.65 -3.70 20.14
CA GLY A 438 23.08 -4.38 18.91
C GLY A 438 24.34 -3.75 18.29
N PRO A 439 24.43 -3.67 16.95
CA PRO A 439 25.55 -3.03 16.26
C PRO A 439 25.65 -1.55 16.64
N SER A 440 26.85 -0.97 16.45
CA SER A 440 27.03 0.43 16.81
C SER A 440 26.11 1.32 15.99
N GLY A 441 25.44 2.26 16.67
CA GLY A 441 24.48 3.17 16.03
C GLY A 441 23.03 2.68 16.03
N PHE A 442 22.72 1.53 16.65
CA PHE A 442 21.35 1.06 16.84
C PHE A 442 20.86 1.33 18.26
N PHE A 443 19.60 1.77 18.39
CA PHE A 443 18.98 2.14 19.67
C PHE A 443 17.70 1.35 19.92
N ARG A 444 17.49 0.85 21.14
CA ARG A 444 16.23 0.20 21.51
C ARG A 444 15.08 1.22 21.56
N LEU A 445 14.04 0.98 20.75
CA LEU A 445 12.75 1.67 20.83
C LEU A 445 11.77 0.97 21.76
N GLY A 446 11.85 -0.37 21.81
CA GLY A 446 10.85 -1.19 22.45
C GLY A 446 11.14 -2.69 22.33
N SER A 447 10.11 -3.50 22.50
CA SER A 447 10.15 -4.95 22.34
C SER A 447 8.80 -5.46 21.84
N PHE A 448 8.79 -6.72 21.44
CA PHE A 448 7.53 -7.42 21.19
C PHE A 448 6.83 -7.70 22.53
N SER A 449 5.50 -7.59 22.56
CA SER A 449 4.70 -7.64 23.79
C SER A 449 4.75 -9.00 24.50
N TYR A 450 5.00 -10.08 23.75
CA TYR A 450 5.04 -11.46 24.25
C TYR A 450 6.47 -11.99 24.41
N ASN A 451 7.47 -11.25 23.92
CA ASN A 451 8.87 -11.65 23.99
C ASN A 451 9.78 -10.44 24.16
N GLU A 452 10.09 -10.11 25.41
CA GLU A 452 11.00 -9.00 25.74
C GLU A 452 12.43 -9.18 25.19
N LYS A 453 12.77 -10.38 24.68
CA LYS A 453 14.06 -10.67 24.02
C LYS A 453 14.08 -10.28 22.55
N GLN A 454 12.93 -10.14 21.89
CA GLN A 454 12.85 -9.58 20.55
C GLN A 454 12.71 -8.07 20.67
N LEU A 455 13.71 -7.35 20.17
CA LEU A 455 13.80 -5.91 20.30
C LEU A 455 13.34 -5.22 19.04
N ILE A 456 12.80 -4.02 19.23
CA ILE A 456 12.56 -3.05 18.17
C ILE A 456 13.72 -2.08 18.21
N LEU A 457 14.53 -2.05 17.15
CA LEU A 457 15.73 -1.24 17.05
C LEU A 457 15.53 -0.08 16.07
N LEU A 458 16.17 1.05 16.38
CA LEU A 458 16.23 2.26 15.58
C LEU A 458 17.67 2.49 15.12
N GLU A 459 17.90 2.56 13.82
CA GLU A 459 19.18 2.96 13.25
C GLU A 459 19.34 4.48 13.35
N GLY A 460 20.38 4.93 14.06
CA GLY A 460 20.59 6.33 14.41
C GLY A 460 20.84 7.28 13.24
N GLU A 461 21.41 6.74 12.16
CA GLU A 461 21.81 7.51 10.99
C GLU A 461 20.65 7.75 10.01
N THR A 462 19.91 6.68 9.69
CA THR A 462 18.84 6.71 8.68
C THR A 462 17.45 6.91 9.29
N GLY A 463 17.28 6.60 10.58
CA GLY A 463 16.00 6.57 11.25
C GLY A 463 15.16 5.30 11.02
N ARG A 464 15.69 4.31 10.28
CA ARG A 464 15.00 3.04 10.00
C ARG A 464 14.77 2.24 11.27
N VAL A 465 13.68 1.48 11.26
CA VAL A 465 13.25 0.65 12.37
C VAL A 465 13.31 -0.81 11.97
N PHE A 466 13.94 -1.62 12.81
CA PHE A 466 14.15 -3.04 12.59
C PHE A 466 13.58 -3.87 13.74
N ALA A 467 13.15 -5.09 13.44
CA ALA A 467 12.98 -6.16 14.41
C ALA A 467 14.26 -7.00 14.44
N THR A 468 14.54 -7.58 15.61
CA THR A 468 15.60 -8.57 15.76
C THR A 468 15.01 -9.96 15.87
N GLU A 469 15.64 -10.93 15.22
CA GLU A 469 15.47 -12.32 15.63
C GLU A 469 16.14 -12.57 17.00
N TYR A 470 15.67 -13.58 17.71
CA TYR A 470 15.89 -13.88 19.13
C TYR A 470 17.32 -13.60 19.68
N TRP A 471 17.43 -12.72 20.69
CA TRP A 471 18.71 -12.39 21.36
C TRP A 471 19.19 -13.51 22.31
N TYR A 472 19.80 -14.57 21.79
CA TYR A 472 20.53 -15.56 22.61
C TYR A 472 22.06 -15.38 22.58
N SER A 473 22.62 -14.85 21.50
CA SER A 473 24.08 -14.86 21.25
C SER A 473 24.83 -13.63 21.82
N GLY A 474 24.12 -12.55 22.15
CA GLY A 474 24.77 -11.28 22.56
C GLY A 474 25.43 -10.50 21.42
N GLN A 475 25.37 -11.01 20.17
CA GLN A 475 25.87 -10.34 18.98
C GLN A 475 24.79 -10.37 17.91
N LEU A 476 24.25 -9.20 17.59
CA LEU A 476 23.34 -9.00 16.45
C LEU A 476 24.17 -8.81 15.19
N THR A 477 23.93 -9.64 14.20
CA THR A 477 24.46 -9.47 12.84
C THR A 477 23.43 -8.69 12.00
N PRO A 478 23.88 -7.90 11.00
CA PRO A 478 22.97 -7.21 10.10
C PRO A 478 21.99 -8.13 9.34
N GLU A 479 22.33 -9.42 9.20
CA GLU A 479 21.49 -10.43 8.54
C GLU A 479 20.29 -10.86 9.41
N GLU A 480 20.35 -10.66 10.73
CA GLU A 480 19.27 -10.96 11.69
C GLU A 480 18.32 -9.76 11.91
N LEU A 481 18.50 -8.68 11.13
CA LEU A 481 17.68 -7.48 11.21
C LEU A 481 16.61 -7.48 10.12
N GLU A 482 15.37 -7.55 10.55
CA GLU A 482 14.20 -7.47 9.68
C GLU A 482 13.69 -6.02 9.65
N LEU A 483 13.56 -5.41 8.47
CA LEU A 483 13.07 -4.04 8.36
C LEU A 483 11.58 -3.96 8.72
N LEU A 484 11.25 -3.33 9.85
CA LEU A 484 9.86 -3.08 10.24
C LEU A 484 9.32 -1.81 9.59
N ALA A 485 10.12 -0.75 9.50
CA ALA A 485 9.67 0.49 8.89
C ALA A 485 10.85 1.34 8.46
N SER A 486 10.64 2.10 7.39
CA SER A 486 11.62 3.06 6.89
C SER A 486 11.93 4.20 7.84
N ASP A 487 10.97 4.56 8.70
CA ASP A 487 11.15 5.51 9.78
C ASP A 487 10.07 5.34 10.87
N VAL A 488 10.23 6.07 11.98
CA VAL A 488 9.30 6.04 13.12
C VAL A 488 7.89 6.58 12.81
N SER A 489 7.74 7.43 11.79
CA SER A 489 6.44 7.94 11.34
C SER A 489 5.70 6.86 10.56
N THR A 490 6.38 6.19 9.64
CA THR A 490 5.86 5.01 8.93
C THR A 490 5.46 3.92 9.91
N LEU A 491 6.31 3.61 10.91
CA LEU A 491 5.99 2.64 11.96
C LEU A 491 4.67 3.00 12.69
N SER A 492 4.49 4.27 13.02
CA SER A 492 3.27 4.75 13.69
C SER A 492 2.03 4.63 12.80
N TYR A 493 2.18 4.86 11.49
CA TYR A 493 1.10 4.68 10.54
C TYR A 493 0.69 3.20 10.41
N LEU A 494 1.67 2.31 10.27
CA LEU A 494 1.43 0.87 10.14
C LEU A 494 0.81 0.29 11.41
N THR A 495 1.32 0.67 12.59
CA THR A 495 0.75 0.26 13.88
C THR A 495 -0.67 0.80 14.08
N GLU A 496 -0.97 2.01 13.61
CA GLU A 496 -2.33 2.55 13.62
C GLU A 496 -3.26 1.74 12.73
N ALA A 497 -2.82 1.42 11.51
CA ALA A 497 -3.62 0.64 10.57
C ALA A 497 -3.98 -0.73 11.16
N VAL A 498 -3.02 -1.40 11.79
CA VAL A 498 -3.27 -2.66 12.50
C VAL A 498 -4.18 -2.48 13.73
N ALA A 499 -4.01 -1.39 14.48
CA ALA A 499 -4.86 -1.11 15.65
C ALA A 499 -6.33 -0.88 15.26
N ARG A 500 -6.58 -0.25 14.10
CA ARG A 500 -7.94 0.01 13.58
C ARG A 500 -8.70 -1.24 13.17
N MET A 501 -8.03 -2.37 12.97
CA MET A 501 -8.66 -3.66 12.63
C MET A 501 -9.26 -4.37 13.84
N ARG A 502 -9.15 -3.83 15.05
CA ARG A 502 -9.71 -4.46 16.23
C ARG A 502 -11.24 -4.40 16.22
N PRO A 503 -11.96 -5.51 16.50
CA PRO A 503 -13.42 -5.56 16.52
C PRO A 503 -14.14 -4.54 17.40
N ASP A 504 -13.48 -4.09 18.46
CA ASP A 504 -14.00 -3.21 19.51
C ASP A 504 -13.65 -1.74 19.30
N SER A 505 -12.89 -1.39 18.26
CA SER A 505 -12.41 -0.03 18.04
C SER A 505 -12.36 0.34 16.55
N GLY A 506 -12.19 1.64 16.30
CA GLY A 506 -12.03 2.17 14.95
C GLY A 506 -13.34 2.23 14.12
N PRO A 507 -13.21 2.53 12.82
CA PRO A 507 -14.34 2.61 11.90
C PRO A 507 -14.97 1.24 11.62
N TYR A 508 -14.24 0.16 11.90
CA TYR A 508 -14.65 -1.20 11.59
C TYR A 508 -15.51 -1.86 12.65
N ALA A 509 -15.60 -1.29 13.87
CA ALA A 509 -16.28 -1.89 15.03
C ALA A 509 -17.54 -2.72 14.65
N ARG A 510 -17.61 -3.98 15.10
CA ARG A 510 -18.58 -4.99 14.62
C ARG A 510 -20.04 -4.55 14.68
N ASP A 511 -20.40 -3.69 15.63
CA ASP A 511 -21.75 -3.13 15.75
C ASP A 511 -22.13 -2.15 14.62
N ARG A 512 -21.18 -1.81 13.74
CA ARG A 512 -21.30 -0.80 12.69
C ARG A 512 -21.03 -1.31 11.27
N VAL A 513 -20.50 -2.54 11.10
CA VAL A 513 -19.99 -3.04 9.82
C VAL A 513 -20.50 -4.44 9.49
N GLN A 514 -20.47 -4.79 8.20
CA GLN A 514 -20.67 -6.15 7.70
C GLN A 514 -19.55 -7.09 8.21
N CYS A 515 -19.82 -8.38 8.35
CA CYS A 515 -18.82 -9.42 8.63
C CYS A 515 -18.86 -10.46 7.51
N GLY A 516 -17.86 -11.34 7.43
CA GLY A 516 -17.76 -12.39 6.41
C GLY A 516 -16.52 -12.27 5.52
N ALA A 517 -16.38 -13.20 4.58
CA ALA A 517 -15.16 -13.35 3.78
C ALA A 517 -14.79 -12.09 3.00
N HIS A 518 -15.78 -11.39 2.42
CA HIS A 518 -15.56 -10.14 1.69
C HIS A 518 -15.02 -9.01 2.57
N VAL A 519 -15.33 -9.00 3.87
CA VAL A 519 -14.81 -8.01 4.82
C VAL A 519 -13.36 -8.35 5.18
N VAL A 520 -13.06 -9.64 5.38
CA VAL A 520 -11.69 -10.11 5.58
C VAL A 520 -10.81 -9.70 4.39
N GLU A 521 -11.27 -9.97 3.16
CA GLU A 521 -10.57 -9.59 1.93
C GLU A 521 -10.38 -8.07 1.82
N ALA A 522 -11.43 -7.29 2.08
CA ALA A 522 -11.34 -5.82 2.03
C ALA A 522 -10.34 -5.26 3.06
N LEU A 523 -10.29 -5.80 4.28
CA LEU A 523 -9.33 -5.39 5.31
C LEU A 523 -7.90 -5.82 4.97
N GLN A 524 -7.71 -7.02 4.40
CA GLN A 524 -6.41 -7.48 3.89
C GLN A 524 -5.91 -6.56 2.76
N GLU A 525 -6.79 -6.21 1.83
CA GLU A 525 -6.47 -5.31 0.72
C GLU A 525 -6.19 -3.89 1.21
N GLU A 526 -6.96 -3.38 2.17
CA GLU A 526 -6.69 -2.08 2.80
C GLU A 526 -5.32 -2.07 3.47
N MET A 527 -4.96 -3.12 4.19
CA MET A 527 -3.64 -3.19 4.84
C MET A 527 -2.51 -3.23 3.81
N LEU A 528 -2.66 -4.02 2.75
CA LEU A 528 -1.71 -4.06 1.64
C LEU A 528 -1.58 -2.69 0.98
N ARG A 529 -2.70 -1.98 0.81
CA ARG A 529 -2.73 -0.60 0.29
C ARG A 529 -1.97 0.34 1.23
N VAL A 530 -2.24 0.29 2.54
CA VAL A 530 -1.53 1.09 3.55
C VAL A 530 -0.03 0.82 3.51
N VAL A 531 0.40 -0.43 3.48
CA VAL A 531 1.83 -0.77 3.38
C VAL A 531 2.41 -0.27 2.07
N ARG A 532 1.70 -0.42 0.94
CA ARG A 532 2.14 0.07 -0.38
C ARG A 532 2.32 1.57 -0.42
N ASP A 533 1.37 2.30 0.18
CA ASP A 533 1.36 3.75 0.22
C ASP A 533 2.42 4.30 1.17
N CYS A 534 2.61 3.64 2.33
CA CYS A 534 3.46 4.13 3.41
C CYS A 534 4.90 3.63 3.35
N ASP A 535 5.15 2.45 2.79
CA ASP A 535 6.46 1.82 2.66
C ASP A 535 6.46 0.64 1.67
N PRO A 536 6.47 0.92 0.35
CA PRO A 536 6.43 -0.12 -0.67
C PRO A 536 7.65 -1.05 -0.64
N ARG A 537 8.74 -0.67 0.04
CA ARG A 537 9.89 -1.54 0.27
C ARG A 537 9.52 -2.78 1.07
N LEU A 538 8.56 -2.65 1.99
CA LEU A 538 7.99 -3.76 2.73
C LEU A 538 7.17 -4.70 1.84
N LEU A 539 6.98 -4.42 0.54
CA LEU A 539 6.26 -5.27 -0.43
C LEU A 539 7.17 -5.86 -1.53
N GLN A 540 8.49 -5.64 -1.47
CA GLN A 540 9.42 -6.27 -2.41
C GLN A 540 9.32 -7.80 -2.34
N PRO A 541 9.49 -8.49 -3.48
CA PRO A 541 8.86 -9.78 -3.76
C PRO A 541 9.15 -10.81 -2.67
N TRP A 542 8.12 -11.15 -1.88
CA TRP A 542 7.87 -12.27 -0.94
C TRP A 542 9.01 -12.86 -0.07
N GLU A 543 10.27 -12.58 -0.33
CA GLU A 543 11.45 -12.87 0.47
C GLU A 543 11.87 -11.66 1.34
N GLY A 544 11.32 -10.46 1.09
CA GLY A 544 11.72 -9.20 1.78
C GLY A 544 10.62 -8.47 2.56
N VAL A 545 9.36 -8.91 2.47
CA VAL A 545 8.31 -8.37 3.36
C VAL A 545 8.60 -8.86 4.76
N SER A 546 8.71 -7.91 5.70
CA SER A 546 8.75 -8.24 7.12
C SER A 546 7.61 -9.21 7.45
N GLU A 547 8.00 -10.41 7.87
CA GLU A 547 7.13 -11.49 8.26
C GLU A 547 6.17 -11.01 9.35
N PHE A 548 6.59 -10.07 10.20
CA PHE A 548 5.72 -9.42 11.18
C PHE A 548 4.50 -8.78 10.52
N TRP A 549 4.73 -7.89 9.54
CA TRP A 549 3.61 -7.23 8.86
C TRP A 549 2.80 -8.23 8.10
N ARG A 550 3.42 -9.16 7.37
CA ARG A 550 2.71 -10.21 6.62
C ARG A 550 1.71 -10.95 7.49
N GLN A 551 2.11 -11.35 8.69
CA GLN A 551 1.24 -11.99 9.67
C GLN A 551 0.14 -11.05 10.15
N GLN A 552 0.46 -9.79 10.45
CA GLN A 552 -0.57 -8.79 10.82
C GLN A 552 -1.61 -8.61 9.71
N MET A 553 -1.18 -8.58 8.45
CA MET A 553 -2.07 -8.39 7.29
C MET A 553 -2.95 -9.61 7.07
N LEU A 554 -2.39 -10.82 7.15
CA LEU A 554 -3.11 -12.03 6.74
C LEU A 554 -3.96 -12.63 7.87
N VAL A 555 -3.48 -12.58 9.12
CA VAL A 555 -4.09 -13.30 10.24
C VAL A 555 -5.11 -12.44 10.99
N ARG A 556 -4.80 -11.18 11.29
CA ARG A 556 -5.72 -10.35 12.10
C ARG A 556 -7.07 -10.12 11.46
N PRO A 557 -7.20 -9.84 10.14
CA PRO A 557 -8.50 -9.65 9.53
C PRO A 557 -9.40 -10.88 9.64
N LEU A 558 -8.86 -12.09 9.83
CA LEU A 558 -9.65 -13.32 9.92
C LEU A 558 -10.67 -13.28 11.07
N VAL A 559 -10.46 -12.48 12.11
CA VAL A 559 -11.43 -12.29 13.21
C VAL A 559 -12.77 -11.72 12.72
N TRP A 560 -12.81 -11.10 11.54
CA TRP A 560 -14.00 -10.51 10.93
C TRP A 560 -14.84 -11.49 10.11
N ILE A 561 -14.42 -12.75 10.03
CA ILE A 561 -15.21 -13.80 9.36
C ILE A 561 -16.55 -14.02 10.04
N GLY A 562 -16.57 -13.88 11.38
CA GLY A 562 -17.75 -14.07 12.21
C GLY A 562 -18.44 -12.77 12.56
N GLY A 563 -19.76 -12.75 12.37
CA GLY A 563 -20.63 -11.65 12.80
C GLY A 563 -20.83 -11.61 14.31
N PRO A 564 -21.36 -10.49 14.86
CA PRO A 564 -21.77 -10.43 16.25
C PRO A 564 -22.81 -11.52 16.54
N GLY A 565 -22.55 -12.33 17.56
CA GLY A 565 -23.41 -13.46 17.90
C GLY A 565 -24.82 -13.07 18.34
N ARG A 566 -25.73 -14.05 18.27
CA ARG A 566 -27.14 -13.89 18.61
C ARG A 566 -27.57 -14.94 19.63
N ASP A 567 -28.55 -14.56 20.45
CA ASP A 567 -29.22 -15.42 21.45
C ASP A 567 -28.27 -16.12 22.43
N GLY A 568 -27.22 -15.42 22.88
CA GLY A 568 -26.31 -15.91 23.91
C GLY A 568 -25.05 -16.60 23.40
N LEU A 569 -24.80 -16.56 22.09
CA LEU A 569 -23.48 -16.85 21.51
C LEU A 569 -22.71 -15.56 21.26
N LEU A 570 -21.38 -15.63 21.30
CA LEU A 570 -20.48 -14.54 20.95
C LEU A 570 -20.40 -14.29 19.44
N TYR A 571 -20.55 -15.34 18.62
CA TYR A 571 -20.35 -15.30 17.17
C TYR A 571 -21.48 -15.91 16.36
N GLU A 572 -21.77 -15.29 15.21
CA GLU A 572 -22.57 -15.86 14.12
C GLU A 572 -21.61 -16.24 12.99
N LEU A 573 -21.47 -17.55 12.74
CA LEU A 573 -20.54 -18.10 11.75
C LEU A 573 -21.30 -18.79 10.61
N ASP A 574 -20.84 -18.58 9.39
CA ASP A 574 -21.36 -19.29 8.21
C ASP A 574 -20.72 -20.68 8.11
N GLY A 575 -21.52 -21.73 8.20
CA GLY A 575 -21.06 -23.11 8.08
C GLY A 575 -20.43 -23.42 6.73
N GLU A 576 -20.90 -22.80 5.64
CA GLU A 576 -20.33 -23.02 4.30
C GLU A 576 -18.92 -22.43 4.20
N VAL A 577 -18.68 -21.28 4.84
CA VAL A 577 -17.36 -20.65 4.89
C VAL A 577 -16.38 -21.50 5.70
N LEU A 578 -16.81 -22.00 6.87
CA LEU A 578 -15.97 -22.89 7.68
C LEU A 578 -15.63 -24.18 6.92
N ASP A 579 -16.61 -24.77 6.24
CA ASP A 579 -16.42 -26.02 5.49
C ASP A 579 -15.48 -25.82 4.29
N ALA A 580 -15.67 -24.74 3.52
CA ALA A 580 -14.83 -24.42 2.37
C ALA A 580 -13.35 -24.22 2.73
N ASP A 581 -13.06 -23.62 3.88
CA ASP A 581 -11.69 -23.37 4.30
C ASP A 581 -10.98 -24.60 4.88
N LEU A 582 -11.74 -25.48 5.55
CA LEU A 582 -11.18 -26.64 6.25
C LEU A 582 -11.08 -27.89 5.36
N THR A 583 -11.93 -28.05 4.34
CA THR A 583 -12.03 -29.28 3.52
C THR A 583 -10.80 -29.62 2.67
N ASP A 584 -9.84 -28.71 2.50
CA ASP A 584 -8.60 -28.93 1.71
C ASP A 584 -7.49 -29.69 2.47
N GLY A 585 -7.86 -30.55 3.43
CA GLY A 585 -6.92 -31.39 4.19
C GLY A 585 -6.32 -30.72 5.43
N TYR A 586 -6.83 -29.55 5.83
CA TYR A 586 -6.41 -28.84 7.05
C TYR A 586 -7.45 -28.93 8.18
N GLY A 587 -8.59 -29.58 7.92
CA GLY A 587 -9.65 -29.82 8.88
C GLY A 587 -10.93 -30.37 8.24
N ARG A 588 -12.04 -30.28 8.96
CA ARG A 588 -13.40 -30.59 8.49
C ARG A 588 -14.44 -29.92 9.37
N VAL A 589 -15.64 -29.71 8.83
CA VAL A 589 -16.79 -29.31 9.64
C VAL A 589 -17.75 -30.50 9.77
N TYR A 590 -18.01 -30.90 11.01
CA TYR A 590 -18.99 -31.95 11.29
C TYR A 590 -20.37 -31.34 11.47
N GLY A 591 -21.19 -31.40 10.42
CA GLY A 591 -22.62 -31.13 10.53
C GLY A 591 -23.26 -32.07 11.57
N LYS A 592 -24.10 -31.52 12.45
CA LYS A 592 -24.88 -32.31 13.41
C LYS A 592 -26.35 -32.30 13.05
N THR A 593 -26.99 -33.42 13.31
CA THR A 593 -28.44 -33.57 13.29
C THR A 593 -28.97 -33.65 14.71
N GLU A 594 -30.29 -33.49 14.87
CA GLU A 594 -30.93 -33.56 16.19
C GLU A 594 -30.65 -34.90 16.91
N THR A 595 -30.41 -35.99 16.17
CA THR A 595 -30.08 -37.30 16.73
C THR A 595 -28.63 -37.42 17.20
N ASP A 596 -27.75 -36.56 16.71
CA ASP A 596 -26.33 -36.55 17.09
C ASP A 596 -26.08 -35.72 18.36
N LEU A 597 -27.06 -34.92 18.79
CA LEU A 597 -26.94 -34.07 19.97
C LEU A 597 -27.38 -34.81 21.25
N PRO A 598 -26.52 -34.91 22.28
CA PRO A 598 -26.87 -35.58 23.51
C PRO A 598 -28.00 -34.83 24.24
N ALA A 599 -28.82 -35.56 25.01
CA ALA A 599 -29.89 -34.98 25.82
C ALA A 599 -29.37 -33.99 26.90
N ALA A 600 -28.11 -34.15 27.29
CA ALA A 600 -27.38 -33.27 28.20
C ALA A 600 -27.20 -31.85 27.67
N LEU A 601 -27.15 -31.69 26.34
CA LEU A 601 -26.97 -30.40 25.68
C LEU A 601 -28.30 -29.64 25.68
N THR A 602 -28.59 -28.94 26.76
CA THR A 602 -29.83 -28.16 26.97
C THR A 602 -29.70 -26.70 26.59
N HIS A 603 -28.48 -26.19 26.44
CA HIS A 603 -28.22 -24.82 25.99
C HIS A 603 -28.69 -24.62 24.55
N THR A 604 -29.80 -23.90 24.37
CA THR A 604 -30.51 -23.81 23.09
C THR A 604 -29.66 -23.16 22.00
N ALA A 605 -28.85 -22.14 22.35
CA ALA A 605 -28.01 -21.45 21.38
C ALA A 605 -26.90 -22.37 20.85
N THR A 606 -26.24 -23.13 21.73
CA THR A 606 -25.23 -24.13 21.35
C THR A 606 -25.81 -25.23 20.48
N ARG A 607 -26.99 -25.77 20.83
CA ARG A 607 -27.67 -26.78 19.98
C ARG A 607 -27.88 -26.24 18.57
N ARG A 608 -28.46 -25.05 18.46
CA ARG A 608 -28.72 -24.42 17.15
C ARG A 608 -27.43 -24.24 16.36
N HIS A 609 -26.38 -23.70 16.98
CA HIS A 609 -25.07 -23.53 16.33
C HIS A 609 -24.52 -24.83 15.76
N LEU A 610 -24.57 -25.93 16.53
CA LEU A 610 -24.10 -27.23 16.06
C LEU A 610 -24.94 -27.79 14.91
N LEU A 611 -26.25 -27.48 14.86
CA LEU A 611 -27.13 -27.91 13.77
C LEU A 611 -26.96 -27.07 12.49
N GLU A 612 -26.75 -25.77 12.64
CA GLU A 612 -26.69 -24.81 11.51
C GLU A 612 -25.28 -24.69 10.94
N THR A 613 -24.28 -24.60 11.82
CA THR A 613 -22.87 -24.35 11.46
C THR A 613 -22.02 -25.62 11.53
N GLY A 614 -22.38 -26.57 12.39
CA GLY A 614 -21.55 -27.76 12.66
C GLY A 614 -20.47 -27.53 13.70
N LEU A 615 -19.64 -28.55 13.94
CA LEU A 615 -18.47 -28.48 14.83
C LEU A 615 -17.20 -28.49 13.97
N ALA A 616 -16.39 -27.43 14.07
CA ALA A 616 -15.13 -27.34 13.35
C ALA A 616 -14.09 -28.28 13.97
N ASP A 617 -13.35 -28.97 13.11
CA ASP A 617 -12.27 -29.89 13.44
C ASP A 617 -11.05 -29.49 12.60
N VAL A 618 -9.87 -29.54 13.19
CA VAL A 618 -8.61 -29.34 12.49
C VAL A 618 -7.77 -30.58 12.70
N ASP A 619 -7.35 -31.20 11.59
CA ASP A 619 -6.51 -32.39 11.61
C ASP A 619 -5.09 -31.99 12.04
N THR A 620 -4.96 -31.71 13.34
CA THR A 620 -3.75 -31.25 13.99
C THR A 620 -3.30 -32.33 14.95
N ALA A 621 -1.99 -32.45 15.12
CA ALA A 621 -1.39 -33.23 16.20
C ALA A 621 -1.71 -32.68 17.61
N PHE A 622 -2.70 -31.78 17.76
CA PHE A 622 -3.09 -31.15 19.02
C PHE A 622 -4.54 -31.33 19.36
N LEU A 623 -5.44 -31.51 18.38
CA LEU A 623 -6.88 -31.66 18.60
C LEU A 623 -7.34 -32.88 17.83
N GLU A 624 -7.30 -34.05 18.47
CA GLU A 624 -7.95 -35.23 17.93
C GLU A 624 -9.44 -35.17 18.28
N MET A 625 -10.25 -34.68 17.34
CA MET A 625 -11.69 -34.80 17.45
C MET A 625 -12.19 -36.07 16.74
N GLU A 626 -12.24 -37.15 17.50
CA GLU A 626 -12.82 -38.42 17.03
C GLU A 626 -14.36 -38.49 17.17
N CYS A 627 -14.98 -37.49 17.78
CA CYS A 627 -16.34 -37.59 18.28
C CYS A 627 -17.41 -37.16 17.24
N VAL A 628 -17.67 -38.04 16.27
CA VAL A 628 -18.93 -37.98 15.47
C VAL A 628 -20.15 -37.98 16.41
N GLU A 629 -20.09 -38.71 17.54
CA GLU A 629 -21.24 -38.96 18.41
C GLU A 629 -21.40 -38.02 19.63
N LEU A 630 -20.56 -37.00 19.82
CA LEU A 630 -20.61 -36.05 20.96
C LEU A 630 -21.02 -36.70 22.32
N PRO A 631 -20.26 -37.69 22.82
CA PRO A 631 -20.62 -38.40 24.03
C PRO A 631 -20.54 -37.47 25.25
N THR A 632 -21.40 -37.71 26.23
CA THR A 632 -21.21 -37.13 27.56
C THR A 632 -19.99 -37.76 28.23
N VAL A 633 -19.32 -37.02 29.12
CA VAL A 633 -18.18 -37.55 29.87
C VAL A 633 -18.57 -38.83 30.62
N ALA A 634 -19.78 -38.86 31.20
CA ALA A 634 -20.34 -40.08 31.81
C ALA A 634 -20.32 -41.30 30.87
N GLN A 635 -20.73 -41.13 29.62
CA GLN A 635 -20.76 -42.21 28.62
C GLN A 635 -19.36 -42.64 28.18
N VAL A 636 -18.37 -41.75 28.24
CA VAL A 636 -16.97 -42.10 27.95
C VAL A 636 -16.45 -43.06 29.03
N TYR A 637 -16.60 -42.69 30.31
CA TYR A 637 -16.21 -43.56 31.43
C TYR A 637 -16.94 -44.92 31.38
N GLU A 638 -18.24 -44.93 31.08
CA GLU A 638 -19.02 -46.19 30.95
C GLU A 638 -18.55 -47.07 29.77
N ARG A 639 -17.99 -46.49 28.69
CA ARG A 639 -17.44 -47.24 27.54
C ARG A 639 -16.05 -47.81 27.85
N GLU A 640 -15.24 -47.12 28.63
CA GLU A 640 -13.91 -47.57 29.04
C GLU A 640 -13.96 -48.77 30.00
N GLU A 641 -15.03 -48.91 30.77
CA GLU A 641 -15.31 -50.12 31.55
C GLU A 641 -15.58 -51.38 30.68
N ASP A 642 -15.79 -51.24 29.36
CA ASP A 642 -15.90 -52.36 28.41
C ASP A 642 -14.51 -52.71 27.80
N PRO A 643 -13.86 -53.80 28.24
CA PRO A 643 -12.52 -54.17 27.77
C PRO A 643 -12.45 -54.52 26.27
N SER A 644 -13.61 -54.66 25.60
CA SER A 644 -13.70 -54.98 24.18
C SER A 644 -13.74 -53.75 23.27
N ALA A 645 -13.90 -52.55 23.82
CA ALA A 645 -14.00 -51.27 23.09
C ALA A 645 -12.66 -50.51 22.96
N SER A 646 -11.55 -51.25 22.89
CA SER A 646 -10.12 -50.84 22.91
C SER A 646 -9.64 -49.92 21.77
N PHE A 647 -10.49 -49.06 21.19
CA PHE A 647 -10.03 -48.01 20.29
C PHE A 647 -9.49 -46.77 21.03
N TYR A 648 -9.77 -46.62 22.33
CA TYR A 648 -9.37 -45.46 23.14
C TYR A 648 -8.23 -45.73 24.15
N THR A 649 -7.57 -46.89 24.08
CA THR A 649 -6.73 -47.46 25.16
C THR A 649 -5.22 -47.16 25.08
N GLU A 650 -4.77 -46.17 24.31
CA GLU A 650 -3.33 -45.80 24.35
C GLU A 650 -2.92 -45.08 25.64
N PHE A 651 -3.89 -44.62 26.44
CA PHE A 651 -3.67 -44.07 27.76
C PHE A 651 -4.28 -45.02 28.81
N ASP A 652 -3.42 -45.66 29.61
CA ASP A 652 -3.79 -46.58 30.69
C ASP A 652 -4.29 -45.75 31.89
N TYR A 653 -5.54 -45.27 31.82
CA TYR A 653 -6.17 -44.49 32.89
C TYR A 653 -6.51 -45.40 34.08
N ASP A 654 -5.74 -45.33 35.16
CA ASP A 654 -6.21 -45.85 36.44
C ASP A 654 -7.26 -44.87 36.99
N GLU A 655 -8.48 -45.35 37.29
CA GLU A 655 -9.58 -44.53 37.81
C GLU A 655 -9.19 -43.78 39.10
N GLU A 656 -8.18 -44.28 39.82
CA GLU A 656 -7.63 -43.63 41.01
C GLU A 656 -6.92 -42.29 40.70
N ASP A 657 -6.36 -42.14 39.50
CA ASP A 657 -5.63 -40.94 39.08
C ASP A 657 -6.54 -39.91 38.38
N TYR A 658 -7.74 -40.34 37.94
CA TYR A 658 -8.60 -39.59 37.01
C TYR A 658 -10.07 -39.49 37.45
N PRO A 659 -10.37 -38.73 38.53
CA PRO A 659 -11.73 -38.70 39.07
C PRO A 659 -12.70 -38.08 38.05
N ARG A 660 -13.82 -38.78 37.83
CA ARG A 660 -14.94 -38.29 37.01
C ARG A 660 -15.41 -36.90 37.48
N PRO A 661 -15.58 -35.90 36.60
CA PRO A 661 -16.10 -34.59 36.97
C PRO A 661 -17.47 -34.68 37.66
N ASP A 662 -17.69 -33.79 38.63
CA ASP A 662 -19.03 -33.56 39.16
C ASP A 662 -19.96 -33.11 38.03
N GLY A 663 -21.09 -33.82 37.85
CA GLY A 663 -22.04 -33.51 36.79
C GLY A 663 -21.60 -33.94 35.38
N ALA A 664 -20.70 -34.92 35.27
CA ALA A 664 -20.26 -35.52 34.01
C ALA A 664 -21.39 -35.98 33.06
N GLU A 665 -22.62 -36.21 33.53
CA GLU A 665 -23.78 -36.45 32.67
C GLU A 665 -24.23 -35.21 31.88
N GLY A 666 -23.91 -34.02 32.38
CA GLY A 666 -24.22 -32.72 31.77
C GLY A 666 -23.09 -32.17 30.88
N ILE A 667 -21.93 -32.83 30.84
CA ILE A 667 -20.72 -32.36 30.16
C ILE A 667 -20.49 -33.22 28.92
N VAL A 668 -20.28 -32.59 27.76
CA VAL A 668 -20.06 -33.23 26.47
C VAL A 668 -18.57 -33.17 26.13
N ARG A 669 -17.98 -34.28 25.70
CA ARG A 669 -16.59 -34.32 25.21
C ARG A 669 -16.58 -33.91 23.74
N LEU A 670 -15.81 -32.87 23.40
CA LEU A 670 -15.63 -32.40 22.02
C LEU A 670 -14.44 -33.10 21.35
N GLY A 671 -13.34 -33.26 22.08
CA GLY A 671 -12.11 -33.86 21.58
C GLY A 671 -11.06 -34.04 22.67
N VAL A 672 -9.84 -34.33 22.25
CA VAL A 672 -8.65 -34.49 23.10
C VAL A 672 -7.63 -33.46 22.70
N ILE A 673 -6.93 -32.89 23.68
CA ILE A 673 -5.72 -32.13 23.45
C ILE A 673 -4.54 -33.08 23.62
N VAL A 674 -3.68 -33.19 22.60
CA VAL A 674 -2.53 -34.12 22.61
C VAL A 674 -1.61 -33.80 23.79
N GLU A 675 -1.12 -34.86 24.44
CA GLU A 675 -0.36 -34.82 25.70
C GLU A 675 -1.17 -34.25 26.88
N ASP A 676 -2.26 -34.94 27.24
CA ASP A 676 -2.85 -34.89 28.59
C ASP A 676 -4.05 -33.93 28.80
N GLY A 677 -4.90 -33.67 27.81
CA GLY A 677 -6.13 -32.86 28.02
C GLY A 677 -7.40 -33.35 27.33
N ALA A 678 -8.57 -33.10 27.92
CA ALA A 678 -9.87 -33.24 27.24
C ALA A 678 -10.51 -31.87 26.97
N VAL A 679 -11.09 -31.68 25.79
CA VAL A 679 -11.90 -30.50 25.47
C VAL A 679 -13.36 -30.80 25.82
N LEU A 680 -13.92 -30.04 26.74
CA LEU A 680 -15.23 -30.28 27.33
C LEU A 680 -16.18 -29.11 27.07
N LEU A 681 -17.45 -29.43 26.83
CA LEU A 681 -18.56 -28.50 26.63
C LEU A 681 -19.59 -28.71 27.74
N ASP A 682 -19.85 -27.67 28.53
CA ASP A 682 -20.96 -27.67 29.49
C ASP A 682 -22.28 -27.61 28.72
N GLY A 683 -23.06 -28.69 28.77
CA GLY A 683 -24.31 -28.82 28.04
C GLY A 683 -25.40 -27.85 28.47
N ALA A 684 -25.32 -27.29 29.69
CA ALA A 684 -26.30 -26.33 30.20
C ALA A 684 -25.93 -24.88 29.89
N THR A 685 -24.64 -24.53 29.91
CA THR A 685 -24.19 -23.14 29.71
C THR A 685 -23.61 -22.87 28.33
N GLY A 686 -23.23 -23.91 27.59
CA GLY A 686 -22.57 -23.79 26.30
C GLY A 686 -21.08 -23.43 26.37
N ARG A 687 -20.51 -23.28 27.57
CA ARG A 687 -19.10 -22.94 27.79
C ARG A 687 -18.16 -24.07 27.42
N VAL A 688 -17.01 -23.73 26.87
CA VAL A 688 -15.95 -24.69 26.51
C VAL A 688 -14.77 -24.52 27.45
N TYR A 689 -14.31 -25.62 28.03
CA TYR A 689 -13.17 -25.65 28.94
C TYR A 689 -12.32 -26.87 28.67
N GLY A 690 -11.04 -26.74 28.96
CA GLY A 690 -10.11 -27.86 28.96
C GLY A 690 -10.08 -28.47 30.34
N ARG A 691 -9.77 -29.76 30.41
CA ARG A 691 -9.50 -30.46 31.65
C ARG A 691 -8.24 -31.27 31.48
N TYR A 692 -7.25 -30.97 32.32
CA TYR A 692 -6.04 -31.77 32.37
C TYR A 692 -6.35 -33.16 32.83
N MET A 693 -5.69 -34.09 32.17
CA MET A 693 -5.75 -35.48 32.45
C MET A 693 -5.02 -35.74 33.78
N ASP A 694 -3.75 -35.32 33.91
CA ASP A 694 -2.91 -35.61 35.08
C ASP A 694 -3.47 -35.20 36.46
N ASP A 695 -4.17 -34.08 36.57
CA ASP A 695 -4.62 -33.54 37.87
C ASP A 695 -6.11 -33.15 37.91
N GLY A 696 -6.83 -33.35 36.80
CA GLY A 696 -8.23 -32.98 36.68
C GLY A 696 -8.51 -31.47 36.71
N THR A 697 -7.48 -30.62 36.61
CA THR A 697 -7.63 -29.16 36.64
C THR A 697 -8.40 -28.69 35.41
N GLU A 698 -9.48 -27.94 35.66
CA GLU A 698 -10.29 -27.33 34.60
C GLU A 698 -9.84 -25.89 34.33
N TYR A 699 -9.78 -25.51 33.07
CA TYR A 699 -9.41 -24.16 32.65
C TYR A 699 -10.33 -23.66 31.52
N PRO A 700 -10.73 -22.38 31.52
CA PRO A 700 -11.57 -21.84 30.47
C PRO A 700 -10.83 -21.88 29.13
N MET A 701 -11.46 -22.42 28.08
CA MET A 701 -10.92 -22.43 26.71
C MET A 701 -11.64 -21.44 25.81
N ASN A 702 -12.97 -21.39 25.88
CA ASN A 702 -13.80 -20.40 25.21
C ASN A 702 -15.12 -20.19 25.97
N ALA A 703 -15.64 -18.97 25.93
CA ALA A 703 -16.88 -18.57 26.56
C ALA A 703 -18.09 -19.33 26.01
N ASP A 704 -18.05 -19.75 24.75
CA ASP A 704 -19.04 -20.63 24.15
C ASP A 704 -18.51 -21.40 22.91
N ILE A 705 -19.37 -22.28 22.36
CA ILE A 705 -19.07 -23.11 21.18
C ILE A 705 -18.77 -22.30 19.90
N SER A 706 -19.33 -21.11 19.76
CA SER A 706 -19.14 -20.28 18.56
C SER A 706 -17.74 -19.66 18.55
N ALA A 707 -17.27 -19.21 19.72
CA ALA A 707 -15.89 -18.76 19.90
C ALA A 707 -14.90 -19.92 19.75
N TYR A 708 -15.25 -21.12 20.21
CA TYR A 708 -14.45 -22.33 19.98
C TYR A 708 -14.33 -22.68 18.50
N ASN A 709 -15.43 -22.73 17.74
CA ASN A 709 -15.38 -22.99 16.30
C ASN A 709 -14.55 -21.94 15.55
N LEU A 710 -14.68 -20.65 15.92
CA LEU A 710 -13.87 -19.59 15.32
C LEU A 710 -12.38 -19.78 15.65
N THR A 711 -12.05 -20.17 16.88
CA THR A 711 -10.68 -20.48 17.31
C THR A 711 -10.09 -21.61 16.46
N VAL A 712 -10.81 -22.73 16.36
CA VAL A 712 -10.39 -23.92 15.59
C VAL A 712 -10.20 -23.57 14.12
N TRP A 713 -11.15 -22.82 13.53
CA TRP A 713 -11.04 -22.37 12.14
C TRP A 713 -9.85 -21.42 11.93
N LEU A 714 -9.56 -20.49 12.86
CA LEU A 714 -8.40 -19.60 12.76
C LEU A 714 -7.10 -20.39 12.74
N ILE A 715 -6.97 -21.42 13.59
CA ILE A 715 -5.82 -22.33 13.60
C ILE A 715 -5.67 -23.05 12.25
N GLY A 716 -6.76 -23.64 11.74
CA GLY A 716 -6.77 -24.33 10.45
C GLY A 716 -6.40 -23.40 9.28
N ARG A 717 -6.93 -22.18 9.28
CA ARG A 717 -6.66 -21.17 8.26
C ARG A 717 -5.21 -20.68 8.29
N VAL A 718 -4.66 -20.46 9.48
CA VAL A 718 -3.24 -20.10 9.63
C VAL A 718 -2.32 -21.20 9.12
N ARG A 719 -2.62 -22.48 9.40
CA ARG A 719 -1.87 -23.62 8.85
C ARG A 719 -1.93 -23.66 7.33
N ARG A 720 -3.11 -23.46 6.75
CA ARG A 720 -3.28 -23.37 5.31
C ARG A 720 -2.44 -22.24 4.72
N LEU A 721 -2.45 -21.04 5.32
CA LEU A 721 -1.65 -19.90 4.86
C LEU A 721 -0.14 -20.21 4.90
N SER A 722 0.33 -20.89 5.94
CA SER A 722 1.72 -21.35 6.03
C SER A 722 2.05 -22.39 4.96
N ALA A 723 1.20 -23.41 4.77
CA ALA A 723 1.39 -24.43 3.74
C ALA A 723 1.31 -23.89 2.30
N GLU A 724 0.57 -22.81 2.07
CA GLU A 724 0.54 -22.05 0.82
C GLU A 724 1.81 -21.19 0.61
N GLY A 725 2.73 -21.15 1.58
CA GLY A 725 3.93 -20.31 1.56
C GLY A 725 3.62 -18.80 1.68
N ARG A 726 2.42 -18.46 2.18
CA ARG A 726 1.97 -17.07 2.31
C ARG A 726 2.38 -16.44 3.64
N ILE A 727 2.83 -17.24 4.59
CA ILE A 727 3.38 -16.87 5.89
C ILE A 727 4.64 -17.73 6.05
N GLY A 728 5.75 -17.11 6.45
CA GLY A 728 7.04 -17.77 6.63
C GLY A 728 7.07 -18.71 7.84
N ASP A 729 8.20 -19.40 7.99
CA ASP A 729 8.43 -20.40 9.03
C ASP A 729 8.73 -19.78 10.42
N GLU A 730 8.55 -18.45 10.58
CA GLU A 730 8.68 -17.77 11.87
C GLU A 730 7.48 -18.04 12.78
N HIS A 731 7.40 -19.29 13.21
CA HIS A 731 6.30 -19.87 13.95
C HIS A 731 5.94 -19.12 15.23
N ARG A 732 6.93 -18.62 15.97
CA ARG A 732 6.69 -17.95 17.24
C ARG A 732 5.89 -16.66 17.06
N MET A 733 6.27 -15.82 16.10
CA MET A 733 5.58 -14.56 15.82
C MET A 733 4.17 -14.82 15.28
N LEU A 734 4.01 -15.90 14.50
CA LEU A 734 2.71 -16.34 14.00
C LEU A 734 1.79 -16.73 15.15
N VAL A 735 2.32 -17.48 16.12
CA VAL A 735 1.60 -17.88 17.33
C VAL A 735 1.22 -16.67 18.17
N GLU A 736 2.13 -15.71 18.35
CA GLU A 736 1.83 -14.46 19.06
C GLU A 736 0.73 -13.65 18.35
N THR A 737 0.78 -13.58 17.02
CA THR A 737 -0.25 -12.93 16.20
C THR A 737 -1.60 -13.65 16.31
N LEU A 738 -1.58 -14.98 16.27
CA LEU A 738 -2.79 -15.79 16.43
C LEU A 738 -3.38 -15.61 17.84
N LEU A 739 -2.57 -15.64 18.89
CA LEU A 739 -3.02 -15.47 20.27
C LEU A 739 -3.58 -14.07 20.53
N ASP A 740 -2.96 -13.02 20.02
CA ASP A 740 -3.54 -11.66 20.10
C ASP A 740 -4.86 -11.57 19.31
N THR A 741 -4.95 -12.24 18.16
CA THR A 741 -6.19 -12.34 17.37
C THR A 741 -7.28 -13.11 18.13
N LEU A 742 -6.93 -14.21 18.80
CA LEU A 742 -7.83 -15.00 19.65
C LEU A 742 -8.26 -14.22 20.91
N ALA A 743 -7.39 -13.37 21.46
CA ALA A 743 -7.77 -12.45 22.52
C ALA A 743 -8.80 -11.40 22.07
N MET A 744 -8.85 -11.05 20.77
CA MET A 744 -9.96 -10.26 20.22
C MET A 744 -11.24 -11.08 20.06
N VAL A 745 -11.13 -12.40 19.88
CA VAL A 745 -12.28 -13.30 19.81
C VAL A 745 -12.93 -13.46 21.18
N ASP A 746 -12.13 -13.77 22.19
CA ASP A 746 -12.61 -14.07 23.53
C ASP A 746 -11.62 -13.59 24.60
N PRO A 747 -11.67 -12.31 24.97
CA PRO A 747 -10.75 -11.74 25.96
C PRO A 747 -10.79 -12.45 27.32
N GLY A 748 -11.90 -13.15 27.63
CA GLY A 748 -12.07 -13.87 28.90
C GLY A 748 -11.37 -15.22 28.93
N ALA A 749 -11.29 -15.89 27.78
CA ALA A 749 -10.57 -17.15 27.63
C ALA A 749 -9.08 -16.97 27.33
N TYR A 750 -8.71 -15.83 26.77
CA TYR A 750 -7.32 -15.45 26.47
C TYR A 750 -6.93 -14.21 27.29
N PRO A 751 -6.90 -14.30 28.64
CA PRO A 751 -6.45 -13.16 29.44
C PRO A 751 -4.99 -12.83 29.08
N HIS A 752 -4.71 -11.53 29.05
CA HIS A 752 -3.46 -10.85 28.68
C HIS A 752 -2.14 -11.68 28.78
N PRO A 753 -1.14 -11.46 27.87
CA PRO A 753 0.14 -12.18 27.65
C PRO A 753 0.95 -12.82 28.79
N ASN A 754 0.69 -12.48 30.04
CA ASN A 754 1.44 -12.95 31.22
C ASN A 754 0.65 -13.92 32.10
N ALA A 755 -0.59 -14.26 31.73
CA ALA A 755 -1.24 -15.43 32.30
C ALA A 755 -0.63 -16.65 31.60
N ASP A 756 -0.33 -17.71 32.36
CA ASP A 756 0.02 -19.03 31.81
C ASP A 756 -1.21 -19.60 31.07
N VAL A 757 -1.57 -19.01 29.92
CA VAL A 757 -2.71 -19.41 29.11
C VAL A 757 -2.25 -20.58 28.25
N GLN A 758 -2.98 -21.68 28.35
CA GLN A 758 -2.49 -22.99 27.92
C GLN A 758 -2.36 -23.16 26.41
N TRP A 759 -3.06 -22.33 25.63
CA TRP A 759 -2.81 -22.26 24.21
C TRP A 759 -1.36 -21.88 23.86
N HIS A 760 -0.62 -21.19 24.75
CA HIS A 760 0.83 -21.01 24.59
C HIS A 760 1.62 -22.33 24.70
N PHE A 761 1.18 -23.28 25.54
CA PHE A 761 1.79 -24.62 25.62
C PHE A 761 1.50 -25.42 24.35
N TYR A 762 0.25 -25.39 23.88
CA TYR A 762 -0.18 -26.14 22.69
C TYR A 762 0.25 -25.52 21.35
N LEU A 763 0.69 -24.27 21.35
CA LEU A 763 1.27 -23.60 20.18
C LEU A 763 2.77 -23.30 20.35
N GLY A 764 3.44 -23.87 21.37
CA GLY A 764 4.82 -23.55 21.76
C GLY A 764 5.92 -24.35 21.05
N ASP A 765 7.17 -23.90 21.24
CA ASP A 765 8.38 -24.25 20.47
C ASP A 765 8.62 -25.76 20.22
N ASP A 766 8.37 -26.66 21.20
CA ASP A 766 8.69 -28.10 21.05
C ASP A 766 7.73 -28.88 20.13
N GLN A 767 6.49 -28.39 19.95
CA GLN A 767 5.46 -29.08 19.17
C GLN A 767 5.21 -28.40 17.81
N VAL A 768 5.64 -27.16 17.63
CA VAL A 768 5.55 -26.48 16.33
C VAL A 768 6.61 -26.99 15.34
N GLU A 769 7.77 -27.48 15.82
CA GLU A 769 8.69 -28.26 14.97
C GLU A 769 8.00 -29.51 14.36
N HIS A 770 6.97 -30.07 15.03
CA HIS A 770 6.14 -31.15 14.50
C HIS A 770 5.03 -30.68 13.54
N LEU A 771 4.62 -29.41 13.56
CA LEU A 771 3.68 -28.84 12.60
C LEU A 771 4.33 -28.45 11.26
N ALA A 772 5.63 -28.19 11.28
CA ALA A 772 6.41 -27.75 10.12
C ALA A 772 7.02 -28.92 9.30
N GLY A 773 7.10 -30.12 9.89
CA GLY A 773 7.55 -31.35 9.23
C GLY A 773 6.39 -32.17 8.68
#